data_AF-F6DLU9-F1
#
_entry.id   AF-F6DLU9-F1
#
_cell.length_a   1.000
_cell.length_b   1.000
_cell.length_c   1.000
_cell.angle_alpha   90.00
_cell.angle_beta   90.00
_cell.angle_gamma   90.00
#
_symmetry.space_group_name_H-M   'P 1'
#
loop_
_entity.id
_entity.type
_entity.pdbx_description
1 polymer ?
#
loop_
_entity_poly.entity_id
_entity_poly.type
_entity_poly.pdbx_seq_one_letter_code
_entity_poly.pdbx_strand_id
1 'polypeptide(L)'
;MVMLKQTNSNILYPLLKNLSLFKGISDHLLLDISSHCSLKTLRPQDLMISQGEILDKFFIVFSGELEVYTQDEHGEKIILDRLSPGDYYGEICLLTREASPVCISTAKKSQIIVFKDRGFENLIQWVPELNHKVIKTLSSQLIKVNDEIFAARNKELSLASFIIHSRNDWHELVGQSKFTKILRHKIDEIARHNEPVLILGEKGTGKILAANLIHTYGMRNEKPFIVVECEELTKDEEGNKLLGPLAKMERLTDGFSYMDLAQGGTLFLNDIELLPKGALLRLIDYVNRSREVRILMASTVSNPTRYIEKKFPGVVCNSLFRDLLYLEPLRNRKRDIPELLNHFVTLKGKKYEKEGLSLSQAATEKLLYHDYQQANIRELEEIIDRAVLLTSTSVIEAETIILGEVIKSHPGYNLLQWGFLKNLIHHKIWPQRAQQGMTLIFIGILFFAFTGNNTNLWINTFTWKFMGPMIILASLLLARISCSICPFAFLACKAQEIKCYAKPVPAFISKNYYLFFSFLFSLIFWYEEFFDIKDVPYLTGLLLLAISAAAIACGLLFRGQIWCRYLCPLGAIFAVCSTLSPVELRAKTDICQNQCQTFNCYKGDTGTGCPMLQHAAYLDSNMNCKLCFKCVLNCPNDSIKFSLRPPGREIWRLSNVHGGMAALVLFFGLMLLPLCLLPEIKNTYPQHWKWVFNLSYWTLFLLLAAFVVFFLKKRVMAKNFVSYLRMSLAFIPLITGSHISYQLGTKFSPLKNYLVQLSSLKTSSPLLTTTACYFLQAHFMVIGLLFTEYCLTKISPKVKNKWLNAAAFFLALGYFALVMLLLV
;
A
#
# COMPACT_ATOMS: atom_id res chain seq x y z
N MET A 1 -51.26 -39.82 72.04
CA MET A 1 -50.60 -39.13 70.90
C MET A 1 -49.07 -39.09 71.00
N VAL A 2 -48.44 -39.37 72.16
CA VAL A 2 -46.97 -39.42 72.35
C VAL A 2 -46.35 -40.75 71.89
N MET A 3 -47.07 -41.88 72.00
CA MET A 3 -46.56 -43.22 71.64
C MET A 3 -46.37 -43.48 70.13
N LEU A 4 -47.03 -42.71 69.24
CA LEU A 4 -46.90 -42.88 67.77
C LEU A 4 -45.71 -42.09 67.18
N LYS A 5 -45.15 -41.10 67.89
CA LYS A 5 -43.96 -40.36 67.46
C LYS A 5 -42.66 -41.14 67.69
N GLN A 6 -42.59 -41.94 68.76
CA GLN A 6 -41.39 -42.73 69.11
C GLN A 6 -41.12 -43.92 68.18
N THR A 7 -42.13 -44.46 67.50
CA THR A 7 -41.97 -45.61 66.59
C THR A 7 -41.34 -45.25 65.24
N ASN A 8 -41.52 -44.02 64.74
CA ASN A 8 -40.89 -43.57 63.50
C ASN A 8 -39.42 -43.14 63.68
N SER A 9 -39.06 -42.53 64.81
CA SER A 9 -37.69 -42.07 65.08
C SER A 9 -36.68 -43.22 65.19
N ASN A 10 -37.06 -44.34 65.78
CA ASN A 10 -36.20 -45.52 65.92
C ASN A 10 -35.83 -46.20 64.59
N ILE A 11 -36.66 -46.05 63.55
CA ILE A 11 -36.42 -46.62 62.21
C ILE A 11 -35.67 -45.61 61.32
N LEU A 12 -35.95 -44.31 61.46
CA LEU A 12 -35.36 -43.26 60.61
C LEU A 12 -33.95 -42.84 61.06
N TYR A 13 -33.64 -42.88 62.36
CA TYR A 13 -32.32 -42.54 62.89
C TYR A 13 -31.17 -43.37 62.26
N PRO A 14 -31.24 -44.72 62.20
CA PRO A 14 -30.20 -45.54 61.56
C PRO A 14 -30.03 -45.22 60.06
N LEU A 15 -31.12 -44.85 59.39
CA LEU A 15 -31.12 -44.52 57.96
C LEU A 15 -30.44 -43.16 57.71
N LEU A 16 -30.75 -42.15 58.52
CA LEU A 16 -30.14 -40.82 58.43
C LEU A 16 -28.63 -40.87 58.73
N LYS A 17 -28.21 -41.67 59.71
CA LYS A 17 -26.80 -41.83 60.10
C LYS A 17 -25.92 -42.36 58.96
N ASN A 18 -26.49 -43.13 58.03
CA ASN A 18 -25.78 -43.71 56.90
C ASN A 18 -25.64 -42.77 55.68
N LEU A 19 -26.29 -41.60 55.71
CA LEU A 19 -26.23 -40.65 54.59
C LEU A 19 -25.00 -39.75 54.69
N SER A 20 -24.37 -39.51 53.54
CA SER A 20 -23.17 -38.67 53.40
C SER A 20 -23.39 -37.25 53.93
N LEU A 21 -24.58 -36.70 53.75
CA LEU A 21 -24.99 -35.37 54.19
C LEU A 21 -24.90 -35.21 55.72
N PHE A 22 -25.40 -36.19 56.48
CA PHE A 22 -25.48 -36.13 57.95
C PHE A 22 -24.27 -36.73 58.69
N LYS A 23 -23.26 -37.22 57.96
CA LYS A 23 -22.02 -37.73 58.54
C LYS A 23 -21.31 -36.65 59.38
N GLY A 24 -21.12 -36.94 60.67
CA GLY A 24 -20.43 -36.07 61.63
C GLY A 24 -21.35 -35.36 62.64
N ILE A 25 -22.67 -35.44 62.47
CA ILE A 25 -23.65 -34.84 63.39
C ILE A 25 -23.83 -35.74 64.62
N SER A 26 -24.00 -35.14 65.80
CA SER A 26 -24.20 -35.88 67.05
C SER A 26 -25.47 -36.74 67.05
N ASP A 27 -25.41 -37.92 67.70
CA ASP A 27 -26.52 -38.89 67.72
C ASP A 27 -27.81 -38.31 68.35
N HIS A 28 -27.69 -37.40 69.32
CA HIS A 28 -28.83 -36.69 69.91
C HIS A 28 -29.56 -35.80 68.89
N LEU A 29 -28.81 -35.06 68.07
CA LEU A 29 -29.37 -34.22 67.01
C LEU A 29 -29.99 -35.06 65.89
N LEU A 30 -29.38 -36.20 65.53
CA LEU A 30 -29.94 -37.10 64.50
C LEU A 30 -31.27 -37.74 64.95
N LEU A 31 -31.40 -38.10 66.23
CA LEU A 31 -32.66 -38.58 66.79
C LEU A 31 -33.74 -37.49 66.72
N ASP A 32 -33.38 -36.24 67.00
CA ASP A 32 -34.32 -35.12 66.93
C ASP A 32 -34.76 -34.83 65.48
N ILE A 33 -33.81 -34.77 64.54
CA ILE A 33 -34.07 -34.63 63.08
C ILE A 33 -34.98 -35.76 62.58
N SER A 34 -34.77 -36.99 63.05
CA SER A 34 -35.58 -38.15 62.64
C SER A 34 -37.06 -37.99 63.00
N SER A 35 -37.38 -37.21 64.03
CA SER A 35 -38.75 -36.94 64.46
C SER A 35 -39.52 -35.96 63.54
N HIS A 36 -38.79 -35.23 62.68
CA HIS A 36 -39.31 -34.22 61.75
C HIS A 36 -39.36 -34.68 60.28
N CYS A 37 -38.93 -35.90 59.99
CA CYS A 37 -38.94 -36.47 58.65
C CYS A 37 -39.88 -37.69 58.56
N SER A 38 -40.26 -38.05 57.34
CA SER A 38 -41.06 -39.25 57.06
C SER A 38 -40.52 -39.99 55.85
N LEU A 39 -40.46 -41.33 55.93
CA LEU A 39 -40.10 -42.17 54.79
C LEU A 39 -41.30 -42.32 53.86
N LYS A 40 -41.14 -41.98 52.58
CA LYS A 40 -42.14 -42.17 51.53
C LYS A 40 -41.62 -43.16 50.50
N THR A 41 -42.39 -44.20 50.22
CA THR A 41 -42.10 -45.15 49.13
C THR A 41 -42.85 -44.71 47.89
N LEU A 42 -42.15 -44.66 46.76
CA LEU A 42 -42.69 -44.26 45.48
C LEU A 42 -42.68 -45.43 44.50
N ARG A 43 -43.69 -45.47 43.63
CA ARG A 43 -43.81 -46.45 42.56
C ARG A 43 -43.06 -45.94 41.33
N PRO A 44 -42.59 -46.83 40.43
CA PRO A 44 -41.99 -46.40 39.18
C PRO A 44 -42.92 -45.46 38.40
N GLN A 45 -42.36 -44.43 37.77
CA GLN A 45 -43.04 -43.39 36.99
C GLN A 45 -43.93 -42.43 37.79
N ASP A 46 -43.92 -42.49 39.12
CA ASP A 46 -44.55 -41.45 39.94
C ASP A 46 -43.85 -40.10 39.67
N LEU A 47 -44.61 -39.12 39.18
CA LEU A 47 -44.17 -37.72 39.09
C LEU A 47 -44.18 -37.12 40.49
N MET A 48 -43.01 -36.71 40.96
CA MET A 48 -42.85 -36.13 42.29
C MET A 48 -42.99 -34.62 42.31
N ILE A 49 -42.41 -33.98 41.30
CA ILE A 49 -42.30 -32.53 41.16
C ILE A 49 -42.54 -32.21 39.70
N SER A 50 -43.39 -31.22 39.46
CA SER A 50 -43.59 -30.63 38.14
C SER A 50 -42.78 -29.35 37.96
N GLN A 51 -42.33 -29.09 36.73
CA GLN A 51 -41.69 -27.84 36.36
C GLN A 51 -42.67 -26.68 36.60
N GLY A 52 -42.24 -25.66 37.33
CA GLY A 52 -43.09 -24.55 37.77
C GLY A 52 -43.83 -24.78 39.09
N GLU A 53 -43.69 -25.94 39.75
CA GLU A 53 -44.26 -26.19 41.08
C GLU A 53 -43.48 -25.41 42.16
N ILE A 54 -44.20 -24.63 42.98
CA ILE A 54 -43.61 -24.04 44.19
C ILE A 54 -43.48 -25.15 45.23
N LEU A 55 -42.24 -25.43 45.63
CA LEU A 55 -41.95 -26.51 46.55
C LEU A 55 -42.08 -26.06 48.00
N ASP A 56 -42.73 -26.89 48.80
CA ASP A 56 -42.88 -26.75 50.26
C ASP A 56 -42.16 -27.88 51.03
N LYS A 57 -41.43 -28.74 50.31
CA LYS A 57 -40.85 -29.98 50.81
C LYS A 57 -39.41 -30.17 50.34
N PHE A 58 -38.53 -30.56 51.25
CA PHE A 58 -37.17 -31.01 50.98
C PHE A 58 -37.12 -32.53 51.07
N PHE A 59 -36.42 -33.20 50.16
CA PHE A 59 -36.28 -34.65 50.24
C PHE A 59 -34.87 -35.14 49.93
N ILE A 60 -34.57 -36.32 50.45
CA ILE A 60 -33.30 -37.04 50.24
C ILE A 60 -33.62 -38.43 49.71
N VAL A 61 -32.89 -38.88 48.70
CA VAL A 61 -33.01 -40.23 48.16
C VAL A 61 -32.37 -41.21 49.12
N PHE A 62 -33.15 -42.14 49.66
CA PHE A 62 -32.66 -43.18 50.55
C PHE A 62 -32.30 -44.47 49.79
N SER A 63 -33.14 -44.87 48.83
CA SER A 63 -32.88 -46.02 47.97
C SER A 63 -33.60 -45.85 46.62
N GLY A 64 -33.04 -46.43 45.55
CA GLY A 64 -33.55 -46.28 44.18
C GLY A 64 -32.90 -45.12 43.41
N GLU A 65 -33.52 -44.74 42.29
CA GLU A 65 -32.99 -43.74 41.33
C GLU A 65 -34.14 -42.84 40.86
N LEU A 66 -33.91 -41.53 40.86
CA LEU A 66 -34.86 -40.53 40.33
C LEU A 66 -34.26 -39.85 39.09
N GLU A 67 -35.10 -39.57 38.10
CA GLU A 67 -34.73 -38.82 36.90
C GLU A 67 -35.16 -37.36 37.04
N VAL A 68 -34.21 -36.46 36.80
CA VAL A 68 -34.43 -35.02 36.71
C VAL A 68 -34.44 -34.63 35.24
N TYR A 69 -35.50 -33.94 34.80
CA TYR A 69 -35.67 -33.59 33.40
C TYR A 69 -36.42 -32.27 33.23
N THR A 70 -36.28 -31.65 32.07
CA THR A 70 -37.11 -30.53 31.63
C THR A 70 -37.89 -30.92 30.38
N GLN A 71 -38.98 -30.21 30.09
CA GLN A 71 -39.72 -30.32 28.84
C GLN A 71 -39.42 -29.09 27.98
N ASP A 72 -39.10 -29.30 26.71
CA ASP A 72 -38.93 -28.21 25.75
C ASP A 72 -40.29 -27.62 25.31
N GLU A 73 -40.27 -26.58 24.46
CA GLU A 73 -41.49 -25.95 23.92
C GLU A 73 -42.36 -26.91 23.07
N HIS A 74 -41.87 -28.11 22.76
CA HIS A 74 -42.56 -29.13 21.98
C HIS A 74 -42.98 -30.35 22.84
N GLY A 75 -42.68 -30.32 24.15
CA GLY A 75 -43.04 -31.37 25.10
C GLY A 75 -42.08 -32.57 25.14
N GLU A 76 -40.92 -32.50 24.46
CA GLU A 76 -39.92 -33.57 24.52
C GLU A 76 -39.17 -33.57 25.87
N LYS A 77 -38.96 -34.77 26.42
CA LYS A 77 -38.31 -34.98 27.72
C LYS A 77 -36.78 -34.92 27.56
N ILE A 78 -36.16 -33.87 28.08
CA ILE A 78 -34.69 -33.71 28.14
C ILE A 78 -34.22 -34.10 29.54
N ILE A 79 -33.55 -35.26 29.67
CA ILE A 79 -32.99 -35.72 30.94
C ILE A 79 -31.75 -34.89 31.26
N LEU A 80 -31.78 -34.21 32.40
CA LEU A 80 -30.71 -33.33 32.88
C LEU A 80 -29.77 -34.05 33.84
N ASP A 81 -30.32 -34.87 34.74
CA ASP A 81 -29.54 -35.57 35.75
C ASP A 81 -30.29 -36.80 36.33
N ARG A 82 -29.59 -37.61 37.13
CA ARG A 82 -30.18 -38.73 37.88
C ARG A 82 -29.73 -38.73 39.34
N LEU A 83 -30.70 -38.65 40.26
CA LEU A 83 -30.44 -38.64 41.71
C LEU A 83 -30.35 -40.08 42.24
N SER A 84 -29.24 -40.36 42.92
CA SER A 84 -28.88 -41.65 43.52
C SER A 84 -29.02 -41.59 45.06
N PRO A 85 -28.95 -42.74 45.77
CA PRO A 85 -29.03 -42.76 47.23
C PRO A 85 -27.99 -41.85 47.88
N GLY A 86 -28.44 -40.89 48.70
CA GLY A 86 -27.61 -39.84 49.30
C GLY A 86 -27.82 -38.45 48.69
N ASP A 87 -28.31 -38.37 47.45
CA ASP A 87 -28.60 -37.10 46.79
C ASP A 87 -29.91 -36.50 47.32
N TYR A 88 -30.05 -35.19 47.22
CA TYR A 88 -31.18 -34.44 47.75
C TYR A 88 -31.64 -33.37 46.78
N TYR A 89 -32.87 -32.90 46.94
CA TYR A 89 -33.44 -31.84 46.12
C TYR A 89 -34.48 -31.01 46.89
N GLY A 90 -34.59 -29.73 46.53
CA GLY A 90 -35.58 -28.79 47.04
C GLY A 90 -35.01 -27.70 47.95
N GLU A 91 -33.74 -27.81 48.35
CA GLU A 91 -33.04 -26.85 49.20
C GLU A 91 -32.98 -25.44 48.58
N ILE A 92 -32.68 -25.34 47.28
CA ILE A 92 -32.60 -24.06 46.59
C ILE A 92 -33.99 -23.42 46.48
N CYS A 93 -35.00 -24.17 46.01
CA CYS A 93 -36.38 -23.67 45.88
C CYS A 93 -36.96 -23.21 47.21
N LEU A 94 -36.67 -23.92 48.32
CA LEU A 94 -37.12 -23.52 49.66
C LEU A 94 -36.41 -22.26 50.17
N LEU A 95 -35.12 -22.10 49.88
CA LEU A 95 -34.35 -20.92 50.30
C LEU A 95 -34.70 -19.67 49.48
N THR A 96 -34.91 -19.80 48.17
CA THR A 96 -35.21 -18.67 47.27
C THR A 96 -36.70 -18.36 47.17
N ARG A 97 -37.57 -19.31 47.58
CA ARG A 97 -39.03 -19.29 47.36
C ARG A 97 -39.43 -19.24 45.89
N GLU A 98 -38.58 -19.76 45.03
CA GLU A 98 -38.83 -19.89 43.59
C GLU A 98 -39.40 -21.27 43.24
N ALA A 99 -40.12 -21.33 42.13
CA ALA A 99 -40.66 -22.58 41.61
C ALA A 99 -39.55 -23.51 41.09
N SER A 100 -39.80 -24.83 41.12
CA SER A 100 -38.87 -25.83 40.59
C SER A 100 -38.65 -25.63 39.09
N PRO A 101 -37.40 -25.48 38.62
CA PRO A 101 -37.12 -25.33 37.19
C PRO A 101 -37.22 -26.65 36.41
N VAL A 102 -37.35 -27.78 37.10
CA VAL A 102 -37.29 -29.13 36.53
C VAL A 102 -38.39 -30.02 37.07
N CYS A 103 -38.72 -31.05 36.29
CA CYS A 103 -39.55 -32.18 36.71
C CYS A 103 -38.69 -33.28 37.33
N ILE A 104 -39.24 -33.96 38.35
CA ILE A 104 -38.60 -35.14 38.95
C ILE A 104 -39.57 -36.30 38.93
N SER A 105 -39.15 -37.42 38.33
CA SER A 105 -39.91 -38.67 38.30
C SER A 105 -39.07 -39.85 38.74
N THR A 106 -39.71 -40.89 39.23
CA THR A 106 -39.05 -42.13 39.64
C THR A 106 -38.81 -43.07 38.45
N ALA A 107 -37.57 -43.55 38.28
CA ALA A 107 -37.27 -44.55 37.25
C ALA A 107 -37.59 -45.99 37.71
N LYS A 108 -37.38 -46.26 39.01
CA LYS A 108 -37.61 -47.55 39.67
C LYS A 108 -38.34 -47.33 40.99
N LYS A 109 -38.72 -48.41 41.69
CA LYS A 109 -39.26 -48.32 43.05
C LYS A 109 -38.20 -47.68 43.95
N SER A 110 -38.49 -46.48 44.45
CA SER A 110 -37.55 -45.67 45.21
C SER A 110 -38.14 -45.29 46.57
N GLN A 111 -37.28 -45.15 47.57
CA GLN A 111 -37.64 -44.63 48.88
C GLN A 111 -36.94 -43.29 49.09
N ILE A 112 -37.71 -42.30 49.50
CA ILE A 112 -37.21 -40.96 49.80
C ILE A 112 -37.56 -40.58 51.25
N ILE A 113 -36.69 -39.81 51.87
CA ILE A 113 -36.94 -39.19 53.17
C ILE A 113 -37.44 -37.78 52.88
N VAL A 114 -38.68 -37.48 53.27
CA VAL A 114 -39.32 -36.17 53.05
C VAL A 114 -39.43 -35.45 54.37
N PHE A 115 -39.01 -34.19 54.38
CA PHE A 115 -39.21 -33.25 55.49
C PHE A 115 -40.49 -32.47 55.22
N LYS A 116 -41.44 -32.50 56.16
CA LYS A 116 -42.74 -31.79 56.08
C LYS A 116 -42.60 -30.40 56.75
N ASP A 117 -43.33 -29.40 56.26
CA ASP A 117 -43.31 -27.97 56.70
C ASP A 117 -41.97 -27.25 56.47
N ARG A 118 -41.79 -26.06 57.10
CA ARG A 118 -40.51 -25.32 57.28
C ARG A 118 -39.40 -26.13 57.98
N GLY A 119 -39.51 -27.46 58.00
CA GLY A 119 -38.55 -28.38 58.60
C GLY A 119 -37.14 -28.19 58.07
N PHE A 120 -36.96 -27.80 56.79
CA PHE A 120 -35.64 -27.46 56.25
C PHE A 120 -35.09 -26.14 56.80
N GLU A 121 -35.90 -25.07 56.87
CA GLU A 121 -35.50 -23.79 57.48
C GLU A 121 -35.11 -23.97 58.95
N ASN A 122 -35.90 -24.76 59.70
CA ASN A 122 -35.62 -25.12 61.09
C ASN A 122 -34.35 -25.98 61.21
N LEU A 123 -34.14 -26.94 60.31
CA LEU A 123 -32.98 -27.84 60.30
C LEU A 123 -31.67 -27.11 59.97
N ILE A 124 -31.72 -26.07 59.14
CA ILE A 124 -30.59 -25.14 58.93
C ILE A 124 -30.30 -24.31 60.18
N GLN A 125 -31.34 -23.84 60.90
CA GLN A 125 -31.17 -23.02 62.11
C GLN A 125 -30.69 -23.84 63.32
N TRP A 126 -31.15 -25.09 63.46
CA TRP A 126 -30.88 -25.94 64.62
C TRP A 126 -29.58 -26.74 64.51
N VAL A 127 -29.03 -26.91 63.29
CA VAL A 127 -27.82 -27.72 63.06
C VAL A 127 -26.78 -26.91 62.27
N PRO A 128 -25.95 -26.09 62.94
CA PRO A 128 -24.94 -25.23 62.29
C PRO A 128 -23.96 -25.99 61.39
N GLU A 129 -23.59 -27.22 61.78
CA GLU A 129 -22.67 -28.09 61.03
C GLU A 129 -23.22 -28.47 59.65
N LEU A 130 -24.52 -28.72 59.57
CA LEU A 130 -25.20 -29.07 58.34
C LEU A 130 -25.35 -27.85 57.42
N ASN A 131 -25.66 -26.69 58.01
CA ASN A 131 -25.72 -25.42 57.30
C ASN A 131 -24.39 -25.11 56.59
N HIS A 132 -23.26 -25.22 57.29
CA HIS A 132 -21.93 -25.02 56.69
C HIS A 132 -21.64 -25.98 55.52
N LYS A 133 -22.08 -27.24 55.62
CA LYS A 133 -21.84 -28.27 54.60
C LYS A 133 -22.68 -28.03 53.34
N VAL A 134 -23.95 -27.66 53.50
CA VAL A 134 -24.84 -27.29 52.39
C VAL A 134 -24.33 -26.04 51.68
N ILE A 135 -23.97 -24.99 52.44
CA ILE A 135 -23.39 -23.76 51.88
C ILE A 135 -22.11 -24.06 51.10
N LYS A 136 -21.22 -24.91 51.62
CA LYS A 136 -19.96 -25.28 50.95
C LYS A 136 -20.18 -26.05 49.64
N THR A 137 -21.13 -26.97 49.61
CA THR A 137 -21.47 -27.74 48.40
C THR A 137 -22.09 -26.83 47.34
N LEU A 138 -23.09 -26.01 47.73
CA LEU A 138 -23.74 -25.07 46.83
C LEU A 138 -22.76 -24.02 46.29
N SER A 139 -21.86 -23.49 47.14
CA SER A 139 -20.85 -22.53 46.68
C SER A 139 -19.88 -23.17 45.69
N SER A 140 -19.45 -24.42 45.92
CA SER A 140 -18.55 -25.14 45.00
C SER A 140 -19.21 -25.41 43.65
N GLN A 141 -20.49 -25.79 43.64
CA GLN A 141 -21.27 -25.99 42.42
C GLN A 141 -21.49 -24.68 41.67
N LEU A 142 -21.84 -23.61 42.38
CA LEU A 142 -22.03 -22.27 41.80
C LEU A 142 -20.74 -21.74 41.18
N ILE A 143 -19.60 -21.89 41.86
CA ILE A 143 -18.29 -21.52 41.32
C ILE A 143 -18.02 -22.28 40.02
N LYS A 144 -18.22 -23.61 40.00
CA LYS A 144 -17.98 -24.42 38.80
C LYS A 144 -18.85 -24.00 37.61
N VAL A 145 -20.15 -23.78 37.83
CA VAL A 145 -21.08 -23.33 36.79
C VAL A 145 -20.72 -21.91 36.32
N ASN A 146 -20.38 -21.02 37.25
CA ASN A 146 -19.96 -19.66 36.92
C ASN A 146 -18.67 -19.64 36.09
N ASP A 147 -17.70 -20.50 36.42
CA ASP A 147 -16.45 -20.64 35.65
C ASP A 147 -16.72 -21.16 34.23
N GLU A 148 -17.61 -22.14 34.06
CA GLU A 148 -18.01 -22.66 32.76
C GLU A 148 -18.74 -21.61 31.91
N ILE A 149 -19.68 -20.85 32.50
CA ILE A 149 -20.39 -19.75 31.84
C ILE A 149 -19.40 -18.63 31.46
N PHE A 150 -18.49 -18.27 32.37
CA PHE A 150 -17.49 -17.24 32.13
C PHE A 150 -16.55 -17.63 30.99
N ALA A 151 -16.09 -18.89 30.96
CA ALA A 151 -15.27 -19.42 29.88
C ALA A 151 -16.01 -19.39 28.54
N ALA A 152 -17.26 -19.85 28.49
CA ALA A 152 -18.07 -19.83 27.27
C ALA A 152 -18.27 -18.40 26.73
N ARG A 153 -18.63 -17.46 27.60
CA ARG A 153 -18.82 -16.05 27.25
C ARG A 153 -17.53 -15.39 26.76
N ASN A 154 -16.41 -15.66 27.40
CA ASN A 154 -15.11 -15.14 26.95
C ASN A 154 -14.68 -15.73 25.60
N LYS A 155 -15.01 -16.99 25.34
CA LYS A 155 -14.78 -17.62 24.03
C LYS A 155 -15.60 -16.94 22.95
N GLU A 156 -16.88 -16.68 23.22
CA GLU A 156 -17.79 -16.00 22.30
C GLU A 156 -17.34 -14.56 21.99
N LEU A 157 -16.97 -13.79 23.03
CA LEU A 157 -16.42 -12.44 22.87
C LEU A 157 -15.12 -12.45 22.04
N SER A 158 -14.25 -13.42 22.28
CA SER A 158 -13.01 -13.60 21.51
C SER A 158 -13.31 -13.92 20.05
N LEU A 159 -14.22 -14.86 19.78
CA LEU A 159 -14.67 -15.23 18.42
C LEU A 159 -15.28 -14.04 17.68
N ALA A 160 -16.12 -13.24 18.35
CA ALA A 160 -16.77 -12.08 17.75
C ALA A 160 -15.75 -11.08 17.17
N SER A 161 -14.61 -10.89 17.83
CA SER A 161 -13.53 -10.01 17.34
C SER A 161 -12.91 -10.48 16.01
N PHE A 162 -12.88 -11.80 15.77
CA PHE A 162 -12.35 -12.40 14.53
C PHE A 162 -13.39 -12.45 13.41
N ILE A 163 -14.68 -12.63 13.72
CA ILE A 163 -15.77 -12.67 12.73
C ILE A 163 -15.99 -11.31 12.06
N ILE A 164 -15.81 -10.20 12.78
CA ILE A 164 -15.92 -8.85 12.22
C ILE A 164 -14.84 -8.58 11.16
N HIS A 165 -13.65 -9.17 11.31
CA HIS A 165 -12.54 -9.03 10.35
C HIS A 165 -12.70 -9.92 9.10
N SER A 166 -13.40 -11.05 9.21
CA SER A 166 -13.58 -12.03 8.11
C SER A 166 -14.77 -11.73 7.19
N ARG A 167 -15.72 -10.87 7.58
CA ARG A 167 -16.84 -10.40 6.75
C ARG A 167 -16.47 -9.46 5.60
N ASN A 168 -15.19 -9.25 5.31
CA ASN A 168 -14.76 -8.47 4.15
C ASN A 168 -15.21 -9.14 2.84
N ASP A 169 -15.59 -8.34 1.84
CA ASP A 169 -16.30 -8.61 0.57
C ASP A 169 -15.77 -9.73 -0.37
N TRP A 170 -14.84 -10.56 0.08
CA TRP A 170 -14.11 -11.57 -0.70
C TRP A 170 -14.85 -12.92 -0.75
N HIS A 171 -16.04 -12.94 -1.34
CA HIS A 171 -16.88 -14.14 -1.41
C HIS A 171 -16.68 -14.97 -2.69
N GLU A 172 -15.98 -14.41 -3.69
CA GLU A 172 -15.88 -15.03 -5.00
C GLU A 172 -14.50 -14.83 -5.64
N LEU A 173 -14.02 -15.88 -6.31
CA LEU A 173 -12.88 -15.81 -7.21
C LEU A 173 -13.29 -15.14 -8.53
N VAL A 174 -12.86 -13.91 -8.74
CA VAL A 174 -13.09 -13.13 -9.97
C VAL A 174 -11.98 -13.41 -11.00
N GLY A 175 -12.33 -13.70 -12.26
CA GLY A 175 -11.40 -13.93 -13.36
C GLY A 175 -11.85 -14.97 -14.41
N GLN A 176 -11.47 -14.75 -15.67
CA GLN A 176 -11.79 -15.62 -16.82
C GLN A 176 -10.59 -16.41 -17.38
N SER A 177 -9.40 -16.24 -16.82
CA SER A 177 -8.19 -16.92 -17.28
C SER A 177 -8.31 -18.43 -17.12
N LYS A 178 -7.57 -19.17 -17.96
CA LYS A 178 -7.49 -20.63 -17.87
C LYS A 178 -7.03 -21.06 -16.47
N PHE A 179 -6.05 -20.36 -15.91
CA PHE A 179 -5.57 -20.59 -14.55
C PHE A 179 -6.70 -20.43 -13.53
N THR A 180 -7.44 -19.32 -13.56
CA THR A 180 -8.52 -19.06 -12.58
C THR A 180 -9.66 -20.07 -12.68
N LYS A 181 -9.99 -20.56 -13.89
CA LYS A 181 -10.96 -21.67 -14.06
C LYS A 181 -10.46 -22.97 -13.43
N ILE A 182 -9.20 -23.34 -13.66
CA ILE A 182 -8.58 -24.54 -13.04
C ILE A 182 -8.50 -24.38 -11.52
N LEU A 183 -8.18 -23.17 -11.04
CA LEU A 183 -8.07 -22.86 -9.62
C LEU A 183 -9.41 -23.10 -8.89
N ARG A 184 -10.55 -22.70 -9.49
CA ARG A 184 -11.88 -22.98 -8.91
C ARG A 184 -12.10 -24.47 -8.71
N HIS A 185 -11.89 -25.28 -9.75
CA HIS A 185 -12.04 -26.74 -9.65
C HIS A 185 -11.10 -27.36 -8.60
N LYS A 186 -9.86 -26.88 -8.51
CA LYS A 186 -8.90 -27.40 -7.52
C LYS A 186 -9.27 -26.99 -6.10
N ILE A 187 -9.85 -25.81 -5.89
CA ILE A 187 -10.40 -25.41 -4.60
C ILE A 187 -11.57 -26.31 -4.21
N ASP A 188 -12.49 -26.60 -5.14
CA ASP A 188 -13.62 -27.51 -4.89
C ASP A 188 -13.15 -28.93 -4.54
N GLU A 189 -12.12 -29.42 -5.23
CA GLU A 189 -11.51 -30.73 -4.94
C GLU A 189 -10.90 -30.76 -3.53
N ILE A 190 -10.09 -29.75 -3.20
CA ILE A 190 -9.42 -29.63 -1.90
C ILE A 190 -10.44 -29.43 -0.76
N ALA A 191 -11.55 -28.74 -1.03
CA ALA A 191 -12.58 -28.47 -0.03
C ALA A 191 -13.25 -29.75 0.49
N ARG A 192 -13.31 -30.82 -0.32
CA ARG A 192 -13.98 -32.10 0.00
C ARG A 192 -13.27 -32.93 1.07
N HIS A 193 -12.01 -32.67 1.36
CA HIS A 193 -11.26 -33.37 2.40
C HIS A 193 -10.70 -32.40 3.45
N ASN A 194 -10.35 -32.94 4.62
CA ASN A 194 -9.86 -32.15 5.76
C ASN A 194 -8.33 -32.21 5.95
N GLU A 195 -7.59 -32.67 4.94
CA GLU A 195 -6.12 -32.66 4.97
C GLU A 195 -5.55 -31.22 5.07
N PRO A 196 -4.35 -31.07 5.65
CA PRO A 196 -3.64 -29.80 5.66
C PRO A 196 -3.24 -29.36 4.25
N VAL A 197 -3.45 -28.07 3.96
CA VAL A 197 -3.17 -27.51 2.62
C VAL A 197 -2.18 -26.37 2.74
N LEU A 198 -1.16 -26.41 1.89
CA LEU A 198 -0.24 -25.31 1.68
C LEU A 198 -0.66 -24.49 0.44
N ILE A 199 -0.87 -23.20 0.64
CA ILE A 199 -1.18 -22.22 -0.40
C ILE A 199 0.08 -21.41 -0.72
N LEU A 200 0.70 -21.70 -1.85
CA LEU A 200 1.88 -20.99 -2.33
C LEU A 200 1.49 -19.86 -3.26
N GLY A 201 2.14 -18.70 -3.10
CA GLY A 201 2.02 -17.60 -4.04
C GLY A 201 2.67 -16.34 -3.53
N GLU A 202 2.93 -15.41 -4.43
CA GLU A 202 3.49 -14.11 -4.09
C GLU A 202 2.58 -13.30 -3.15
N LYS A 203 3.09 -12.18 -2.63
CA LYS A 203 2.29 -11.26 -1.82
C LYS A 203 1.10 -10.74 -2.63
N GLY A 204 -0.08 -10.75 -2.01
CA GLY A 204 -1.31 -10.19 -2.61
C GLY A 204 -1.91 -10.98 -3.79
N THR A 205 -1.57 -12.26 -3.98
CA THR A 205 -2.18 -13.11 -5.02
C THR A 205 -3.59 -13.62 -4.68
N GLY A 206 -4.06 -13.39 -3.45
CA GLY A 206 -5.37 -13.84 -2.97
C GLY A 206 -5.33 -15.11 -2.11
N LYS A 207 -4.24 -15.38 -1.37
CA LYS A 207 -4.09 -16.58 -0.52
C LYS A 207 -5.18 -16.71 0.54
N ILE A 208 -5.52 -15.60 1.21
CA ILE A 208 -6.60 -15.55 2.22
C ILE A 208 -7.96 -15.86 1.59
N LEU A 209 -8.27 -15.28 0.42
CA LEU A 209 -9.50 -15.59 -0.33
C LEU A 209 -9.56 -17.08 -0.70
N ALA A 210 -8.48 -17.65 -1.21
CA ALA A 210 -8.44 -19.08 -1.55
C ALA A 210 -8.66 -19.96 -0.30
N ALA A 211 -8.07 -19.62 0.84
CA ALA A 211 -8.28 -20.33 2.10
C ALA A 211 -9.73 -20.23 2.60
N ASN A 212 -10.33 -19.04 2.49
CA ASN A 212 -11.73 -18.82 2.84
C ASN A 212 -12.65 -19.68 1.95
N LEU A 213 -12.46 -19.67 0.63
CA LEU A 213 -13.25 -20.50 -0.28
C LEU A 213 -13.11 -22.01 -0.01
N ILE A 214 -11.90 -22.50 0.31
CA ILE A 214 -11.70 -23.91 0.73
C ILE A 214 -12.52 -24.25 1.98
N HIS A 215 -12.60 -23.32 2.93
CA HIS A 215 -13.42 -23.48 4.12
C HIS A 215 -14.92 -23.43 3.81
N THR A 216 -15.38 -22.43 3.05
CA THR A 216 -16.79 -22.22 2.69
C THR A 216 -17.37 -23.37 1.88
N TYR A 217 -16.60 -23.97 0.98
CA TYR A 217 -17.03 -25.11 0.17
C TYR A 217 -16.79 -26.47 0.86
N GLY A 218 -16.15 -26.47 2.03
CA GLY A 218 -15.85 -27.68 2.78
C GLY A 218 -16.97 -28.09 3.74
N MET A 219 -16.79 -29.25 4.39
CA MET A 219 -17.75 -29.80 5.36
C MET A 219 -17.85 -28.99 6.67
N ARG A 220 -16.94 -28.03 6.89
CA ARG A 220 -16.83 -27.22 8.11
C ARG A 220 -17.25 -25.77 7.90
N ASN A 221 -18.00 -25.47 6.84
CA ASN A 221 -18.39 -24.12 6.43
C ASN A 221 -19.24 -23.33 7.45
N GLU A 222 -19.98 -24.02 8.31
CA GLU A 222 -20.75 -23.42 9.42
C GLU A 222 -19.93 -23.27 10.71
N LYS A 223 -18.67 -23.74 10.72
CA LYS A 223 -17.78 -23.70 11.89
C LYS A 223 -16.81 -22.51 11.78
N PRO A 224 -16.10 -22.14 12.88
CA PRO A 224 -15.22 -20.97 12.85
C PRO A 224 -14.10 -21.06 11.80
N PHE A 225 -13.84 -19.95 11.10
CA PHE A 225 -12.66 -19.73 10.26
C PHE A 225 -11.78 -18.67 10.92
N ILE A 226 -10.64 -19.09 11.47
CA ILE A 226 -9.71 -18.22 12.18
C ILE A 226 -8.50 -17.96 11.30
N VAL A 227 -8.19 -16.68 11.06
CA VAL A 227 -7.02 -16.22 10.29
C VAL A 227 -5.98 -15.70 11.27
N VAL A 228 -4.75 -16.19 11.16
CA VAL A 228 -3.62 -15.78 11.99
C VAL A 228 -2.44 -15.40 11.11
N GLU A 229 -1.91 -14.20 11.32
CA GLU A 229 -0.67 -13.74 10.72
C GLU A 229 0.51 -14.25 11.56
N CYS A 230 1.37 -15.13 11.02
CA CYS A 230 2.48 -15.71 11.79
C CYS A 230 3.51 -14.67 12.24
N GLU A 231 3.52 -13.46 11.64
CA GLU A 231 4.34 -12.33 12.11
C GLU A 231 4.03 -11.95 13.57
N GLU A 232 2.77 -12.07 14.00
CA GLU A 232 2.33 -11.78 15.38
C GLU A 232 2.81 -12.83 16.39
N LEU A 233 3.12 -14.04 15.93
CA LEU A 233 3.57 -15.17 16.73
C LEU A 233 5.08 -15.26 16.85
N THR A 234 5.85 -14.36 16.22
CA THR A 234 7.31 -14.40 16.18
C THR A 234 7.99 -14.37 17.55
N LYS A 235 7.32 -13.83 18.59
CA LYS A 235 7.80 -13.79 19.98
C LYS A 235 7.32 -14.96 20.84
N ASP A 236 6.45 -15.82 20.32
CA ASP A 236 5.87 -16.97 21.03
C ASP A 236 6.63 -18.25 20.69
N GLU A 237 7.85 -18.38 21.21
CA GLU A 237 8.77 -19.50 20.88
C GLU A 237 8.13 -20.87 21.13
N GLU A 238 7.40 -21.02 22.24
CA GLU A 238 6.73 -22.25 22.63
C GLU A 238 5.37 -22.45 21.95
N GLY A 239 4.84 -21.44 21.25
CA GLY A 239 3.54 -21.54 20.58
C GLY A 239 2.33 -21.59 21.52
N ASN A 240 2.43 -20.98 22.71
CA ASN A 240 1.36 -20.99 23.71
C ASN A 240 0.12 -20.21 23.25
N LYS A 241 0.28 -19.13 22.47
CA LYS A 241 -0.86 -18.41 21.88
C LYS A 241 -1.52 -19.21 20.75
N LEU A 242 -0.72 -19.97 20.00
CA LEU A 242 -1.21 -20.79 18.89
C LEU A 242 -1.95 -22.04 19.37
N LEU A 243 -1.34 -22.79 20.30
CA LEU A 243 -1.75 -24.15 20.67
C LEU A 243 -2.19 -24.27 22.14
N GLY A 244 -2.10 -23.20 22.93
CA GLY A 244 -2.38 -23.20 24.37
C GLY A 244 -1.16 -23.56 25.22
N PRO A 245 -1.21 -23.27 26.53
CA PRO A 245 -0.13 -23.60 27.47
C PRO A 245 0.06 -25.13 27.58
N LEU A 246 1.31 -25.56 27.82
CA LEU A 246 1.66 -26.97 27.98
C LEU A 246 1.08 -27.59 29.27
N ALA A 247 0.88 -26.77 30.31
CA ALA A 247 0.26 -27.20 31.56
C ALA A 247 -1.25 -26.93 31.54
N LYS A 248 -2.06 -28.00 31.62
CA LYS A 248 -3.54 -27.91 31.62
C LYS A 248 -4.14 -26.99 32.71
N MET A 249 -3.39 -26.67 33.77
CA MET A 249 -3.84 -25.89 34.92
C MET A 249 -3.85 -24.36 34.72
N GLU A 250 -3.14 -23.81 33.73
CA GLU A 250 -3.05 -22.35 33.51
C GLU A 250 -4.19 -21.78 32.64
N ARG A 251 -5.19 -22.60 32.26
CA ARG A 251 -6.26 -22.23 31.31
C ARG A 251 -7.20 -21.11 31.78
N LEU A 252 -7.25 -20.81 33.07
CA LEU A 252 -8.25 -19.88 33.62
C LEU A 252 -7.82 -18.40 33.55
N THR A 253 -6.53 -18.10 33.40
CA THR A 253 -6.01 -16.71 33.50
C THR A 253 -5.51 -16.11 32.19
N ASP A 254 -5.07 -16.92 31.21
CA ASP A 254 -4.30 -16.45 30.05
C ASP A 254 -5.07 -16.35 28.72
N GLY A 255 -6.39 -16.54 28.74
CA GLY A 255 -7.25 -16.46 27.55
C GLY A 255 -7.18 -17.70 26.63
N PHE A 256 -8.00 -17.71 25.58
CA PHE A 256 -8.09 -18.83 24.64
C PHE A 256 -6.97 -18.80 23.59
N SER A 257 -6.41 -19.96 23.26
CA SER A 257 -5.48 -20.07 22.13
C SER A 257 -6.21 -20.04 20.78
N TYR A 258 -5.49 -19.75 19.69
CA TYR A 258 -6.08 -19.79 18.35
C TYR A 258 -6.65 -21.17 17.98
N MET A 259 -6.03 -22.25 18.46
CA MET A 259 -6.56 -23.61 18.26
C MET A 259 -7.88 -23.83 19.02
N ASP A 260 -8.00 -23.30 20.24
CA ASP A 260 -9.25 -23.40 21.02
C ASP A 260 -10.39 -22.62 20.34
N LEU A 261 -10.07 -21.48 19.72
CA LEU A 261 -11.03 -20.67 18.95
C LEU A 261 -11.43 -21.36 17.64
N ALA A 262 -10.51 -22.05 16.98
CA ALA A 262 -10.76 -22.75 15.72
C ALA A 262 -11.35 -24.16 15.88
N GLN A 263 -11.69 -24.57 17.11
CA GLN A 263 -12.15 -25.92 17.43
C GLN A 263 -13.32 -26.37 16.54
N GLY A 264 -13.17 -27.53 15.89
CA GLY A 264 -14.15 -28.08 14.94
C GLY A 264 -14.22 -27.35 13.58
N GLY A 265 -13.51 -26.23 13.43
CA GLY A 265 -13.48 -25.38 12.25
C GLY A 265 -12.16 -25.45 11.48
N THR A 266 -11.69 -24.29 11.03
CA THR A 266 -10.49 -24.15 10.20
C THR A 266 -9.61 -23.01 10.71
N LEU A 267 -8.32 -23.29 10.84
CA LEU A 267 -7.27 -22.33 11.19
C LEU A 267 -6.40 -22.08 9.96
N PHE A 268 -6.29 -20.82 9.54
CA PHE A 268 -5.42 -20.38 8.46
C PHE A 268 -4.21 -19.63 9.01
N LEU A 269 -3.01 -20.12 8.69
CA LEU A 269 -1.73 -19.57 9.10
C LEU A 269 -1.05 -18.90 7.90
N ASN A 270 -0.98 -17.57 7.90
CA ASN A 270 -0.31 -16.83 6.85
C ASN A 270 1.19 -16.64 7.15
N ASP A 271 2.03 -16.78 6.13
CA ASP A 271 3.49 -16.70 6.20
C ASP A 271 4.13 -17.70 7.19
N ILE A 272 3.82 -18.99 7.01
CA ILE A 272 4.25 -20.11 7.88
C ILE A 272 5.77 -20.18 8.13
N GLU A 273 6.58 -19.65 7.20
CA GLU A 273 8.03 -19.53 7.33
C GLU A 273 8.51 -18.64 8.49
N LEU A 274 7.63 -17.79 9.02
CA LEU A 274 7.89 -16.90 10.15
C LEU A 274 7.66 -17.55 11.51
N LEU A 275 7.00 -18.70 11.56
CA LEU A 275 6.68 -19.39 12.81
C LEU A 275 7.98 -19.77 13.58
N PRO A 276 8.03 -19.55 14.90
CA PRO A 276 9.16 -19.99 15.74
C PRO A 276 9.32 -21.52 15.76
N LYS A 277 10.51 -22.00 16.14
CA LYS A 277 10.84 -23.43 16.08
C LYS A 277 9.95 -24.27 16.99
N GLY A 278 9.74 -23.85 18.24
CA GLY A 278 8.94 -24.60 19.21
C GLY A 278 7.48 -24.70 18.78
N ALA A 279 6.87 -23.57 18.42
CA ALA A 279 5.52 -23.51 17.86
C ALA A 279 5.35 -24.41 16.61
N LEU A 280 6.33 -24.41 15.69
CA LEU A 280 6.31 -25.25 14.50
C LEU A 280 6.37 -26.74 14.82
N LEU A 281 7.24 -27.14 15.74
CA LEU A 281 7.35 -28.55 16.17
C LEU A 281 6.05 -29.05 16.81
N ARG A 282 5.43 -28.23 17.66
CA ARG A 282 4.13 -28.57 18.26
C ARG A 282 3.01 -28.62 17.23
N LEU A 283 3.01 -27.74 16.22
CA LEU A 283 2.05 -27.79 15.12
C LEU A 283 2.19 -29.08 14.30
N ILE A 284 3.43 -29.50 14.00
CA ILE A 284 3.71 -30.77 13.31
C ILE A 284 3.18 -31.95 14.13
N ASP A 285 3.46 -31.97 15.43
CA ASP A 285 2.99 -33.02 16.34
C ASP A 285 1.45 -33.06 16.41
N TYR A 286 0.80 -31.89 16.48
CA TYR A 286 -0.66 -31.79 16.47
C TYR A 286 -1.26 -32.36 15.18
N VAL A 287 -0.76 -31.94 14.00
CA VAL A 287 -1.25 -32.41 12.70
C VAL A 287 -1.08 -33.92 12.51
N ASN A 288 -0.07 -34.51 13.16
CA ASN A 288 0.17 -35.95 13.14
C ASN A 288 -0.76 -36.73 14.09
N ARG A 289 -1.20 -36.13 15.21
CA ARG A 289 -2.00 -36.80 16.25
C ARG A 289 -3.51 -36.52 16.18
N SER A 290 -3.91 -35.33 15.75
CA SER A 290 -5.29 -34.85 15.79
C SER A 290 -5.70 -34.19 14.48
N ARG A 291 -7.00 -34.25 14.18
CA ARG A 291 -7.64 -33.59 13.03
C ARG A 291 -8.88 -32.78 13.43
N GLU A 292 -9.01 -32.44 14.71
CA GLU A 292 -10.15 -31.68 15.23
C GLU A 292 -10.29 -30.31 14.56
N VAL A 293 -9.16 -29.67 14.25
CA VAL A 293 -9.10 -28.39 13.53
C VAL A 293 -8.42 -28.59 12.18
N ARG A 294 -9.03 -28.09 11.10
CA ARG A 294 -8.39 -28.09 9.77
C ARG A 294 -7.30 -27.04 9.73
N ILE A 295 -6.11 -27.37 9.26
CA ILE A 295 -5.00 -26.43 9.13
C ILE A 295 -4.81 -26.04 7.65
N LEU A 296 -4.92 -24.77 7.35
CA LEU A 296 -4.54 -24.19 6.06
C LEU A 296 -3.33 -23.29 6.29
N MET A 297 -2.35 -23.33 5.40
CA MET A 297 -1.11 -22.58 5.53
C MET A 297 -0.85 -21.79 4.26
N ALA A 298 -0.20 -20.64 4.38
CA ALA A 298 0.26 -19.87 3.23
C ALA A 298 1.75 -19.57 3.35
N SER A 299 2.43 -19.51 2.21
CA SER A 299 3.83 -19.09 2.13
C SER A 299 4.10 -18.24 0.90
N THR A 300 5.01 -17.27 1.06
CA THR A 300 5.56 -16.49 -0.06
C THR A 300 6.85 -17.08 -0.62
N VAL A 301 7.47 -18.01 0.11
CA VAL A 301 8.71 -18.67 -0.29
C VAL A 301 8.40 -19.77 -1.31
N SER A 302 9.15 -19.80 -2.42
CA SER A 302 8.90 -20.74 -3.53
C SER A 302 9.08 -22.22 -3.14
N ASN A 303 9.87 -22.50 -2.10
CA ASN A 303 10.04 -23.83 -1.53
C ASN A 303 10.13 -23.72 0.01
N PRO A 304 8.99 -23.70 0.71
CA PRO A 304 8.98 -23.51 2.16
C PRO A 304 9.60 -24.69 2.90
N THR A 305 9.45 -25.92 2.40
CA THR A 305 10.08 -27.13 2.99
C THR A 305 11.58 -26.95 3.13
N ARG A 306 12.27 -26.66 2.02
CA ARG A 306 13.72 -26.48 2.01
C ARG A 306 14.16 -25.25 2.81
N TYR A 307 13.35 -24.20 2.82
CA TYR A 307 13.63 -22.99 3.59
C TYR A 307 13.60 -23.26 5.09
N ILE A 308 12.54 -23.93 5.56
CA ILE A 308 12.35 -24.29 6.96
C ILE A 308 13.42 -25.29 7.41
N GLU A 309 13.71 -26.34 6.64
CA GLU A 309 14.76 -27.32 6.94
C GLU A 309 16.14 -26.67 7.06
N LYS A 310 16.43 -25.66 6.22
CA LYS A 310 17.68 -24.88 6.30
C LYS A 310 17.70 -23.97 7.53
N LYS A 311 16.57 -23.35 7.88
CA LYS A 311 16.42 -22.46 9.03
C LYS A 311 16.48 -23.23 10.36
N PHE A 312 15.90 -24.43 10.39
CA PHE A 312 15.79 -25.29 11.56
C PHE A 312 16.26 -26.73 11.22
N PRO A 313 17.57 -27.00 11.32
CA PRO A 313 18.10 -28.33 11.07
C PRO A 313 17.43 -29.40 11.96
N GLY A 314 17.05 -30.52 11.35
CA GLY A 314 16.39 -31.65 12.02
C GLY A 314 14.86 -31.57 12.08
N VAL A 315 14.23 -30.49 11.60
CA VAL A 315 12.76 -30.39 11.49
C VAL A 315 12.31 -30.97 10.15
N VAL A 316 11.33 -31.87 10.16
CA VAL A 316 10.75 -32.49 8.95
C VAL A 316 9.29 -32.07 8.81
N CYS A 317 8.95 -31.33 7.75
CA CYS A 317 7.62 -30.71 7.57
C CYS A 317 6.71 -31.44 6.58
N ASN A 318 7.05 -32.65 6.14
CA ASN A 318 6.30 -33.37 5.10
C ASN A 318 4.81 -33.57 5.44
N SER A 319 4.46 -33.69 6.72
CA SER A 319 3.07 -33.84 7.16
C SER A 319 2.22 -32.58 6.99
N LEU A 320 2.85 -31.40 6.98
CA LEU A 320 2.20 -30.09 6.81
C LEU A 320 1.91 -29.77 5.33
N PHE A 321 2.75 -30.27 4.42
CA PHE A 321 2.75 -29.84 3.01
C PHE A 321 2.24 -30.93 2.05
N ARG A 322 1.30 -31.76 2.51
CA ARG A 322 0.72 -32.86 1.73
C ARG A 322 0.00 -32.37 0.47
N ASP A 323 -0.90 -31.41 0.64
CA ASP A 323 -1.60 -30.80 -0.49
C ASP A 323 -1.07 -29.40 -0.78
N LEU A 324 -0.91 -29.13 -2.08
CA LEU A 324 -0.36 -27.88 -2.57
C LEU A 324 -1.33 -27.18 -3.53
N LEU A 325 -1.71 -25.96 -3.16
CA LEU A 325 -2.41 -25.01 -4.02
C LEU A 325 -1.47 -23.87 -4.39
N TYR A 326 -1.12 -23.77 -5.67
CA TYR A 326 -0.26 -22.68 -6.17
C TYR A 326 -1.11 -21.58 -6.80
N LEU A 327 -0.88 -20.33 -6.41
CA LEU A 327 -1.51 -19.12 -6.94
C LEU A 327 -0.55 -18.37 -7.85
N GLU A 328 -0.86 -18.34 -9.15
CA GLU A 328 -0.08 -17.59 -10.11
C GLU A 328 -0.12 -16.07 -9.87
N PRO A 329 1.00 -15.37 -10.10
CA PRO A 329 1.04 -13.92 -10.02
C PRO A 329 0.19 -13.28 -11.13
N LEU A 330 -0.39 -12.11 -10.85
CA LEU A 330 -1.35 -11.44 -11.73
C LEU A 330 -0.79 -11.15 -13.13
N ARG A 331 0.52 -10.88 -13.24
CA ARG A 331 1.22 -10.68 -14.52
C ARG A 331 1.20 -11.89 -15.47
N ASN A 332 1.03 -13.10 -14.94
CA ASN A 332 0.90 -14.32 -15.75
C ASN A 332 -0.56 -14.58 -16.16
N ARG A 333 -1.52 -13.94 -15.48
CA ARG A 333 -2.96 -14.07 -15.73
C ARG A 333 -3.62 -12.72 -16.06
N LYS A 334 -3.00 -11.93 -16.94
CA LYS A 334 -3.50 -10.60 -17.35
C LYS A 334 -4.94 -10.60 -17.92
N ARG A 335 -5.45 -11.74 -18.39
CA ARG A 335 -6.85 -11.91 -18.82
C ARG A 335 -7.87 -11.74 -17.70
N ASP A 336 -7.46 -11.85 -16.43
CA ASP A 336 -8.33 -11.62 -15.28
C ASP A 336 -8.50 -10.14 -14.94
N ILE A 337 -7.56 -9.29 -15.39
CA ILE A 337 -7.52 -7.87 -15.02
C ILE A 337 -8.82 -7.14 -15.39
N PRO A 338 -9.40 -7.24 -16.62
CA PRO A 338 -10.61 -6.49 -16.95
C PRO A 338 -11.80 -6.77 -16.03
N GLU A 339 -12.00 -8.02 -15.62
CA GLU A 339 -13.09 -8.41 -14.73
C GLU A 339 -12.83 -7.96 -13.29
N LEU A 340 -11.58 -8.09 -12.83
CA LEU A 340 -11.13 -7.54 -11.53
C LEU A 340 -11.31 -6.01 -11.48
N LEU A 341 -11.02 -5.31 -12.57
CA LEU A 341 -11.22 -3.86 -12.68
C LEU A 341 -12.68 -3.48 -12.50
N ASN A 342 -13.59 -4.13 -13.23
CA ASN A 342 -15.02 -3.88 -13.11
C ASN A 342 -15.53 -4.19 -11.69
N HIS A 343 -15.09 -5.30 -11.12
CA HIS A 343 -15.42 -5.68 -9.75
C HIS A 343 -14.96 -4.60 -8.75
N PHE A 344 -13.69 -4.20 -8.76
CA PHE A 344 -13.18 -3.21 -7.82
C PHE A 344 -13.75 -1.81 -8.03
N VAL A 345 -13.98 -1.37 -9.27
CA VAL A 345 -14.62 -0.07 -9.54
C VAL A 345 -16.04 -0.05 -8.99
N THR A 346 -16.81 -1.13 -9.17
CA THR A 346 -18.17 -1.25 -8.62
C THR A 346 -18.14 -1.27 -7.10
N LEU A 347 -17.27 -2.11 -6.51
CA LEU A 347 -17.13 -2.27 -5.06
C LEU A 347 -16.74 -0.94 -4.39
N LYS A 348 -15.68 -0.30 -4.86
CA LYS A 348 -15.19 0.96 -4.29
C LYS A 348 -16.10 2.13 -4.64
N GLY A 349 -16.77 2.10 -5.80
CA GLY A 349 -17.79 3.07 -6.17
C GLY A 349 -18.92 3.12 -5.14
N LYS A 350 -19.47 1.97 -4.74
CA LYS A 350 -20.46 1.88 -3.66
C LYS A 350 -19.93 2.40 -2.33
N LYS A 351 -18.72 2.01 -1.93
CA LYS A 351 -18.06 2.46 -0.69
C LYS A 351 -17.95 3.99 -0.59
N TYR A 352 -17.75 4.68 -1.71
CA TYR A 352 -17.57 6.13 -1.76
C TYR A 352 -18.79 6.88 -2.33
N GLU A 353 -19.96 6.22 -2.42
CA GLU A 353 -21.20 6.82 -2.94
C GLU A 353 -21.05 7.41 -4.37
N LYS A 354 -20.23 6.76 -5.21
CA LYS A 354 -19.99 7.11 -6.61
C LYS A 354 -20.39 5.97 -7.52
N GLU A 355 -21.68 5.84 -7.77
CA GLU A 355 -22.22 4.81 -8.68
C GLU A 355 -22.00 5.17 -10.16
N GLY A 356 -22.00 4.15 -11.03
CA GLY A 356 -21.87 4.34 -12.47
C GLY A 356 -20.47 4.74 -12.97
N LEU A 357 -19.44 4.55 -12.15
CA LEU A 357 -18.06 4.80 -12.56
C LEU A 357 -17.60 3.82 -13.65
N SER A 358 -16.89 4.35 -14.65
CA SER A 358 -16.27 3.56 -15.72
C SER A 358 -14.79 3.94 -15.89
N LEU A 359 -14.00 3.06 -16.49
CA LEU A 359 -12.60 3.32 -16.84
C LEU A 359 -12.51 3.75 -18.30
N SER A 360 -11.71 4.78 -18.60
CA SER A 360 -11.40 5.11 -20.00
C SER A 360 -10.52 4.03 -20.65
N GLN A 361 -10.54 3.92 -21.98
CA GLN A 361 -9.72 2.92 -22.67
C GLN A 361 -8.23 3.07 -22.34
N ALA A 362 -7.73 4.31 -22.29
CA ALA A 362 -6.34 4.60 -21.94
C ALA A 362 -6.00 4.17 -20.51
N ALA A 363 -6.95 4.31 -19.58
CA ALA A 363 -6.82 3.85 -18.20
C ALA A 363 -6.71 2.32 -18.11
N THR A 364 -7.61 1.61 -18.79
CA THR A 364 -7.61 0.15 -18.87
C THR A 364 -6.33 -0.39 -19.50
N GLU A 365 -5.88 0.18 -20.62
CA GLU A 365 -4.60 -0.19 -21.24
C GLU A 365 -3.42 0.01 -20.28
N LYS A 366 -3.37 1.16 -19.60
CA LYS A 366 -2.31 1.48 -18.63
C LYS A 366 -2.22 0.44 -17.51
N LEU A 367 -3.37 -0.04 -17.03
CA LEU A 367 -3.45 -1.09 -16.01
C LEU A 367 -3.09 -2.48 -16.57
N LEU A 368 -3.47 -2.80 -17.82
CA LEU A 368 -3.09 -4.06 -18.46
C LEU A 368 -1.58 -4.19 -18.71
N TYR A 369 -0.91 -3.09 -19.07
CA TYR A 369 0.54 -3.08 -19.29
C TYR A 369 1.36 -3.15 -18.00
N HIS A 370 0.76 -2.88 -16.83
CA HIS A 370 1.44 -2.95 -15.55
C HIS A 370 1.67 -4.42 -15.11
N ASP A 371 2.74 -4.68 -14.36
CA ASP A 371 3.17 -6.05 -13.98
C ASP A 371 2.86 -6.43 -12.53
N TYR A 372 2.39 -5.49 -11.70
CA TYR A 372 1.89 -5.74 -10.34
C TYR A 372 2.83 -6.54 -9.43
N GLN A 373 4.13 -6.25 -9.51
CA GLN A 373 5.17 -6.97 -8.79
C GLN A 373 5.17 -6.71 -7.27
N GLN A 374 4.49 -5.65 -6.80
CA GLN A 374 4.51 -5.29 -5.39
C GLN A 374 3.55 -6.15 -4.58
N ALA A 375 2.31 -6.26 -5.05
CA ALA A 375 1.27 -6.98 -4.34
C ALA A 375 0.14 -7.51 -5.23
N ASN A 376 0.41 -7.84 -6.50
CA ASN A 376 -0.52 -8.54 -7.38
C ASN A 376 -1.96 -7.95 -7.38
N ILE A 377 -2.97 -8.70 -6.92
CA ILE A 377 -4.37 -8.28 -6.88
C ILE A 377 -4.58 -7.17 -5.84
N ARG A 378 -3.88 -7.24 -4.70
CA ARG A 378 -3.95 -6.21 -3.67
C ARG A 378 -3.45 -4.86 -4.17
N GLU A 379 -2.36 -4.88 -4.95
CA GLU A 379 -1.86 -3.67 -5.60
C GLU A 379 -2.87 -3.09 -6.59
N LEU A 380 -3.51 -3.95 -7.40
CA LEU A 380 -4.57 -3.54 -8.32
C LEU A 380 -5.76 -2.90 -7.58
N GLU A 381 -6.22 -3.52 -6.50
CA GLU A 381 -7.29 -3.01 -5.65
C GLU A 381 -6.94 -1.62 -5.10
N GLU A 382 -5.73 -1.45 -4.53
CA GLU A 382 -5.27 -0.17 -3.98
C GLU A 382 -5.12 0.92 -5.04
N ILE A 383 -4.72 0.56 -6.26
CA ILE A 383 -4.69 1.51 -7.39
C ILE A 383 -6.11 1.97 -7.72
N ILE A 384 -7.09 1.05 -7.78
CA ILE A 384 -8.47 1.38 -8.10
C ILE A 384 -9.17 2.14 -6.99
N ASP A 385 -8.99 1.76 -5.73
CA ASP A 385 -9.53 2.45 -4.55
C ASP A 385 -9.12 3.94 -4.57
N ARG A 386 -7.83 4.19 -4.81
CA ARG A 386 -7.31 5.56 -4.98
C ARG A 386 -7.86 6.24 -6.22
N ALA A 387 -7.94 5.56 -7.36
CA ALA A 387 -8.45 6.16 -8.59
C ALA A 387 -9.92 6.58 -8.46
N VAL A 388 -10.77 5.74 -7.85
CA VAL A 388 -12.18 6.05 -7.55
C VAL A 388 -12.29 7.26 -6.62
N LEU A 389 -11.48 7.28 -5.57
CA LEU A 389 -11.41 8.42 -4.66
C LEU A 389 -10.97 9.69 -5.39
N LEU A 390 -9.94 9.60 -6.26
CA LEU A 390 -9.34 10.72 -6.99
C LEU A 390 -10.25 11.32 -8.08
N THR A 391 -11.11 10.50 -8.65
CA THR A 391 -11.92 10.87 -9.80
C THR A 391 -13.07 11.78 -9.37
N SER A 392 -13.26 12.87 -10.13
CA SER A 392 -14.32 13.87 -9.94
C SER A 392 -15.45 13.75 -10.98
N THR A 393 -15.28 12.85 -11.95
CA THR A 393 -16.18 12.60 -13.09
C THR A 393 -16.72 11.16 -13.04
N SER A 394 -17.68 10.81 -13.90
CA SER A 394 -18.15 9.42 -14.04
C SER A 394 -17.13 8.49 -14.73
N VAL A 395 -16.08 9.05 -15.34
CA VAL A 395 -15.02 8.31 -16.03
C VAL A 395 -13.70 8.50 -15.30
N ILE A 396 -13.03 7.39 -14.98
CA ILE A 396 -11.68 7.31 -14.41
C ILE A 396 -10.67 7.36 -15.55
N GLU A 397 -9.92 8.45 -15.62
CA GLU A 397 -8.96 8.70 -16.69
C GLU A 397 -7.55 8.16 -16.40
N ALA A 398 -6.74 7.98 -17.45
CA ALA A 398 -5.40 7.41 -17.31
C ALA A 398 -4.47 8.24 -16.42
N GLU A 399 -4.73 9.54 -16.26
CA GLU A 399 -3.98 10.46 -15.41
C GLU A 399 -4.27 10.25 -13.92
N THR A 400 -5.47 9.80 -13.55
CA THR A 400 -5.83 9.54 -12.13
C THR A 400 -5.27 8.22 -11.63
N ILE A 401 -4.92 7.31 -12.56
CA ILE A 401 -4.23 6.06 -12.23
C ILE A 401 -2.78 6.38 -11.88
N ILE A 402 -2.45 6.27 -10.60
CA ILE A 402 -1.09 6.47 -10.11
C ILE A 402 -0.44 5.11 -9.91
N LEU A 403 0.48 4.78 -10.82
CA LEU A 403 1.29 3.57 -10.81
C LEU A 403 2.69 3.85 -10.27
N GLY A 404 3.36 2.79 -9.81
CA GLY A 404 4.75 2.81 -9.39
C GLY A 404 4.94 2.58 -7.90
N GLU A 405 6.18 2.27 -7.53
CA GLU A 405 6.55 2.11 -6.13
C GLU A 405 6.44 3.43 -5.37
N VAL A 406 6.00 3.32 -4.13
CA VAL A 406 6.04 4.43 -3.19
C VAL A 406 7.49 4.66 -2.77
N ILE A 407 8.03 5.83 -3.10
CA ILE A 407 9.47 6.10 -2.98
C ILE A 407 9.77 6.68 -1.62
N LYS A 408 10.35 5.85 -0.75
CA LYS A 408 10.78 6.25 0.58
C LYS A 408 11.70 7.46 0.48
N SER A 409 11.30 8.55 1.15
CA SER A 409 12.14 9.75 1.26
C SER A 409 13.50 9.38 1.85
N HIS A 410 14.57 9.92 1.29
CA HIS A 410 15.90 9.71 1.86
C HIS A 410 16.12 10.59 3.09
N PRO A 411 16.99 10.16 4.03
CA PRO A 411 17.49 11.06 5.06
C PRO A 411 18.29 12.18 4.37
N GLY A 412 17.83 13.40 4.56
CA GLY A 412 18.39 14.61 3.99
C GLY A 412 17.86 15.81 4.78
N TYR A 413 18.65 16.88 4.81
CA TYR A 413 18.25 18.09 5.53
C TYR A 413 17.02 18.70 4.86
N ASN A 414 15.92 18.85 5.61
CA ASN A 414 14.69 19.43 5.10
C ASN A 414 14.78 20.95 5.16
N LEU A 415 14.92 21.58 4.00
CA LEU A 415 15.01 23.03 3.84
C LEU A 415 13.75 23.74 4.35
N LEU A 416 12.58 23.07 4.41
CA LEU A 416 11.37 23.63 5.03
C LEU A 416 11.48 23.83 6.55
N GLN A 417 12.54 23.34 7.20
CA GLN A 417 12.81 23.65 8.61
C GLN A 417 13.35 25.07 8.80
N TRP A 418 13.89 25.69 7.74
CA TRP A 418 14.38 27.05 7.82
C TRP A 418 13.22 28.04 7.76
N GLY A 419 12.97 28.78 8.85
CA GLY A 419 11.77 29.60 9.04
C GLY A 419 11.53 30.61 7.92
N PHE A 420 12.58 31.28 7.42
CA PHE A 420 12.47 32.20 6.29
C PHE A 420 11.93 31.51 5.03
N LEU A 421 12.52 30.36 4.66
CA LEU A 421 12.11 29.62 3.47
C LEU A 421 10.72 29.00 3.64
N LYS A 422 10.42 28.49 4.84
CA LYS A 422 9.08 27.98 5.17
C LYS A 422 8.03 29.07 4.98
N ASN A 423 8.26 30.26 5.53
CA ASN A 423 7.34 31.39 5.43
C ASN A 423 7.18 31.86 3.99
N LEU A 424 8.27 31.93 3.21
CA LEU A 424 8.23 32.30 1.79
C LEU A 424 7.36 31.33 0.97
N ILE A 425 7.52 30.01 1.20
CA ILE A 425 6.80 28.97 0.47
C ILE A 425 5.34 28.86 0.94
N HIS A 426 5.07 28.97 2.24
CA HIS A 426 3.73 28.87 2.82
C HIS A 426 2.89 30.12 2.60
N HIS A 427 3.52 31.24 2.22
CA HIS A 427 2.77 32.40 1.82
C HIS A 427 1.88 32.04 0.63
N LYS A 428 0.57 32.33 0.72
CA LYS A 428 -0.47 32.09 -0.32
C LYS A 428 -0.16 32.67 -1.72
N ILE A 429 0.96 33.34 -1.83
CA ILE A 429 1.39 34.19 -2.93
C ILE A 429 2.42 33.47 -3.81
N TRP A 430 3.05 32.41 -3.31
CA TRP A 430 3.93 31.54 -4.10
C TRP A 430 3.13 30.46 -4.86
N PRO A 431 3.41 30.19 -6.15
CA PRO A 431 4.36 30.87 -7.05
C PRO A 431 3.76 32.08 -7.79
N GLN A 432 2.52 32.47 -7.50
CA GLN A 432 1.72 33.39 -8.30
C GLN A 432 2.32 34.81 -8.46
N ARG A 433 2.89 35.42 -7.42
CA ARG A 433 3.56 36.74 -7.58
C ARG A 433 4.84 36.66 -8.39
N ALA A 434 5.64 35.60 -8.19
CA ALA A 434 6.86 35.40 -8.98
C ALA A 434 6.52 35.18 -10.47
N GLN A 435 5.44 34.46 -10.74
CA GLN A 435 4.87 34.31 -12.08
C GLN A 435 4.41 35.65 -12.68
N GLN A 436 3.71 36.48 -11.91
CA GLN A 436 3.27 37.81 -12.36
C GLN A 436 4.45 38.71 -12.70
N GLY A 437 5.46 38.79 -11.82
CA GLY A 437 6.68 39.57 -12.08
C GLY A 437 7.41 39.12 -13.35
N MET A 438 7.58 37.81 -13.53
CA MET A 438 8.20 37.27 -14.74
C MET A 438 7.34 37.50 -15.99
N THR A 439 6.01 37.49 -15.86
CA THR A 439 5.08 37.78 -16.97
C THR A 439 5.14 39.25 -17.37
N LEU A 440 5.32 40.18 -16.44
CA LEU A 440 5.53 41.59 -16.75
C LEU A 440 6.82 41.81 -17.54
N ILE A 441 7.92 41.15 -17.14
CA ILE A 441 9.18 41.17 -17.90
C ILE A 441 8.96 40.61 -19.30
N PHE A 442 8.22 39.50 -19.42
CA PHE A 442 7.89 38.88 -20.70
C PHE A 442 7.04 39.78 -21.61
N ILE A 443 6.07 40.50 -21.07
CA ILE A 443 5.29 41.50 -21.81
C ILE A 443 6.19 42.63 -22.30
N GLY A 444 7.14 43.09 -21.47
CA GLY A 444 8.15 44.05 -21.89
C GLY A 444 8.99 43.56 -23.06
N ILE A 445 9.47 42.31 -23.00
CA ILE A 445 10.22 41.68 -24.11
C ILE A 445 9.38 41.64 -25.39
N LEU A 446 8.11 41.25 -25.31
CA LEU A 446 7.20 41.27 -26.46
C LEU A 446 7.00 42.68 -26.99
N PHE A 447 6.70 43.65 -26.13
CA PHE A 447 6.49 45.04 -26.52
C PHE A 447 7.69 45.58 -27.31
N PHE A 448 8.91 45.39 -26.80
CA PHE A 448 10.11 45.85 -27.51
C PHE A 448 10.46 45.02 -28.74
N ALA A 449 10.09 43.74 -28.79
CA ALA A 449 10.26 42.92 -29.98
C ALA A 449 9.44 43.43 -31.18
N PHE A 450 8.24 43.97 -30.94
CA PHE A 450 7.36 44.51 -31.99
C PHE A 450 7.55 46.00 -32.27
N THR A 451 7.90 46.81 -31.26
CA THR A 451 8.06 48.26 -31.39
C THR A 451 9.50 48.71 -31.66
N GLY A 452 10.46 47.80 -31.53
CA GLY A 452 11.87 48.17 -31.57
C GLY A 452 12.42 48.38 -32.99
N ASN A 453 13.01 49.55 -33.24
CA ASN A 453 13.92 49.78 -34.36
C ASN A 453 15.16 48.86 -34.29
N ASN A 454 15.95 48.75 -35.38
CA ASN A 454 17.19 47.95 -35.46
C ASN A 454 18.22 48.22 -34.32
N THR A 455 18.07 49.29 -33.55
CA THR A 455 18.87 49.62 -32.36
C THR A 455 18.48 48.81 -31.09
N ASN A 456 17.36 48.08 -31.10
CA ASN A 456 16.89 47.26 -29.98
C ASN A 456 17.46 45.82 -29.98
N LEU A 457 18.61 45.61 -30.63
CA LEU A 457 19.34 44.34 -30.68
C LEU A 457 19.73 43.79 -29.28
N TRP A 458 19.70 44.66 -28.26
CA TRP A 458 19.98 44.29 -26.88
C TRP A 458 18.96 43.29 -26.32
N ILE A 459 17.69 43.32 -26.76
CA ILE A 459 16.66 42.35 -26.31
C ILE A 459 16.94 40.96 -26.86
N ASN A 460 17.28 40.84 -28.13
CA ASN A 460 17.63 39.54 -28.70
C ASN A 460 18.94 39.02 -28.10
N THR A 461 19.91 39.91 -27.87
CA THR A 461 21.14 39.59 -27.17
C THR A 461 20.86 39.09 -25.75
N PHE A 462 19.99 39.78 -25.01
CA PHE A 462 19.59 39.35 -23.66
C PHE A 462 18.82 38.02 -23.68
N THR A 463 17.84 37.88 -24.56
CA THR A 463 16.97 36.69 -24.67
C THR A 463 17.74 35.45 -25.11
N TRP A 464 18.55 35.55 -26.17
CA TRP A 464 19.21 34.40 -26.79
C TRP A 464 20.63 34.16 -26.29
N LYS A 465 21.38 35.21 -25.90
CA LYS A 465 22.78 35.11 -25.46
C LYS A 465 22.93 35.06 -23.94
N PHE A 466 22.14 35.85 -23.18
CA PHE A 466 22.24 35.87 -21.71
C PHE A 466 21.30 34.87 -21.02
N MET A 467 20.03 34.80 -21.44
CA MET A 467 19.03 33.97 -20.76
C MET A 467 19.31 32.46 -20.95
N GLY A 468 19.84 32.04 -22.11
CA GLY A 468 20.15 30.64 -22.42
C GLY A 468 21.04 29.94 -21.38
N PRO A 469 22.31 30.39 -21.17
CA PRO A 469 23.21 29.81 -20.19
C PRO A 469 22.65 29.85 -18.76
N MET A 470 22.05 30.99 -18.37
CA MET A 470 21.55 31.20 -17.02
C MET A 470 20.41 30.24 -16.67
N ILE A 471 19.54 29.90 -17.61
CA ILE A 471 18.45 28.97 -17.30
C ILE A 471 18.98 27.52 -17.17
N ILE A 472 19.97 27.11 -17.96
CA ILE A 472 20.59 25.77 -17.80
C ILE A 472 21.28 25.68 -16.43
N LEU A 473 22.07 26.69 -16.05
CA LEU A 473 22.69 26.77 -14.73
C LEU A 473 21.67 26.79 -13.59
N ALA A 474 20.58 27.57 -13.74
CA ALA A 474 19.49 27.57 -12.77
C ALA A 474 18.85 26.18 -12.63
N SER A 475 18.72 25.43 -13.73
CA SER A 475 18.15 24.07 -13.68
C SER A 475 19.05 23.05 -12.99
N LEU A 476 20.36 23.27 -13.01
CA LEU A 476 21.34 22.47 -12.26
C LEU A 476 21.29 22.73 -10.76
N LEU A 477 21.10 23.97 -10.33
CA LEU A 477 21.15 24.32 -8.90
C LEU A 477 19.79 24.22 -8.22
N LEU A 478 18.75 24.70 -8.90
CA LEU A 478 17.40 24.89 -8.37
C LEU A 478 16.36 23.97 -9.04
N ALA A 479 16.84 22.90 -9.69
CA ALA A 479 16.00 21.94 -10.41
C ALA A 479 15.02 22.67 -11.36
N ARG A 480 13.74 22.26 -11.43
CA ARG A 480 12.78 22.86 -12.36
C ARG A 480 12.02 24.07 -11.82
N ILE A 481 12.53 24.78 -10.79
CA ILE A 481 11.84 25.95 -10.21
C ILE A 481 11.57 27.03 -11.29
N SER A 482 12.46 27.21 -12.28
CA SER A 482 12.25 28.12 -13.40
C SER A 482 10.97 27.82 -14.20
N CYS A 483 10.60 26.54 -14.37
CA CYS A 483 9.32 26.14 -14.98
C CYS A 483 8.11 26.53 -14.11
N SER A 484 8.27 26.70 -12.80
CA SER A 484 7.18 27.13 -11.92
C SER A 484 6.86 28.61 -12.08
N ILE A 485 7.86 29.46 -12.27
CA ILE A 485 7.72 30.93 -12.41
C ILE A 485 7.59 31.40 -13.86
N CYS A 486 7.66 30.48 -14.82
CA CYS A 486 7.61 30.76 -16.25
C CYS A 486 6.30 31.44 -16.70
N PRO A 487 6.36 32.47 -17.57
CA PRO A 487 5.18 33.15 -18.12
C PRO A 487 4.20 32.21 -18.82
N PHE A 488 4.70 31.24 -19.60
CA PHE A 488 3.84 30.28 -20.31
C PHE A 488 3.03 29.40 -19.33
N ALA A 489 3.64 29.04 -18.20
CA ALA A 489 2.96 28.26 -17.16
C ALA A 489 1.90 29.09 -16.42
N PHE A 490 2.10 30.40 -16.30
CA PHE A 490 1.13 31.35 -15.75
C PHE A 490 -0.05 31.56 -16.72
N LEU A 491 0.24 31.82 -17.99
CA LEU A 491 -0.79 31.99 -19.03
C LEU A 491 -1.68 30.75 -19.16
N ALA A 492 -1.09 29.55 -19.16
CA ALA A 492 -1.85 28.30 -19.16
C ALA A 492 -2.73 28.14 -17.90
N CYS A 493 -2.25 28.58 -16.73
CA CYS A 493 -3.00 28.53 -15.48
C CYS A 493 -4.18 29.52 -15.51
N LYS A 494 -3.96 30.75 -15.99
CA LYS A 494 -5.02 31.75 -16.14
C LYS A 494 -6.06 31.33 -17.18
N ALA A 495 -5.64 30.71 -18.27
CA ALA A 495 -6.56 30.12 -19.25
C ALA A 495 -7.48 29.08 -18.58
N GLN A 496 -6.93 28.21 -17.72
CA GLN A 496 -7.72 27.21 -16.97
C GLN A 496 -8.71 27.83 -15.98
N GLU A 497 -8.34 28.94 -15.34
CA GLU A 497 -9.23 29.69 -14.44
C GLU A 497 -10.41 30.33 -15.20
N ILE A 498 -10.19 30.76 -16.45
CA ILE A 498 -11.25 31.31 -17.30
C ILE A 498 -12.21 30.21 -17.78
N LYS A 499 -11.66 29.15 -18.41
CA LYS A 499 -12.44 28.02 -18.91
C LYS A 499 -11.54 26.81 -19.11
N CYS A 500 -11.97 25.64 -18.63
CA CYS A 500 -11.29 24.38 -18.90
C CYS A 500 -12.30 23.35 -19.42
N TYR A 501 -12.10 22.86 -20.64
CA TYR A 501 -12.91 21.78 -21.22
C TYR A 501 -12.59 20.41 -20.61
N ALA A 502 -11.50 20.30 -19.86
CA ALA A 502 -11.05 19.09 -19.16
C ALA A 502 -11.04 17.84 -20.06
N LYS A 503 -10.71 17.98 -21.35
CA LYS A 503 -10.59 16.84 -22.26
C LYS A 503 -9.45 15.92 -21.80
N PRO A 504 -9.56 14.59 -22.01
CA PRO A 504 -8.46 13.67 -21.77
C PRO A 504 -7.30 13.97 -22.72
N VAL A 505 -6.07 13.71 -22.28
CA VAL A 505 -4.89 13.91 -23.12
C VAL A 505 -4.86 12.78 -24.17
N PRO A 506 -4.70 13.10 -25.46
CA PRO A 506 -4.60 12.07 -26.49
C PRO A 506 -3.47 11.08 -26.17
N ALA A 507 -3.77 9.78 -26.23
CA ALA A 507 -2.84 8.72 -25.83
C ALA A 507 -1.51 8.75 -26.62
N PHE A 508 -1.52 9.23 -27.87
CA PHE A 508 -0.31 9.35 -28.67
C PHE A 508 0.65 10.43 -28.13
N ILE A 509 0.14 11.50 -27.51
CA ILE A 509 0.95 12.56 -26.89
C ILE A 509 1.56 12.02 -25.59
N SER A 510 0.73 11.44 -24.71
CA SER A 510 1.19 10.97 -23.40
C SER A 510 2.12 9.75 -23.47
N LYS A 511 2.00 8.90 -24.50
CA LYS A 511 2.91 7.75 -24.72
C LYS A 511 4.23 8.15 -25.41
N ASN A 512 4.20 9.13 -26.32
CA ASN A 512 5.35 9.46 -27.18
C ASN A 512 5.87 10.90 -27.02
N TYR A 513 5.65 11.52 -25.86
CA TYR A 513 6.03 12.93 -25.60
C TYR A 513 7.51 13.26 -25.88
N TYR A 514 8.43 12.29 -25.73
CA TYR A 514 9.85 12.48 -26.05
C TYR A 514 10.11 12.72 -27.54
N LEU A 515 9.28 12.16 -28.42
CA LEU A 515 9.32 12.45 -29.87
C LEU A 515 8.81 13.86 -30.14
N PHE A 516 7.74 14.29 -29.47
CA PHE A 516 7.23 15.66 -29.57
C PHE A 516 8.27 16.68 -29.10
N PHE A 517 8.96 16.41 -27.98
CA PHE A 517 10.07 17.24 -27.54
C PHE A 517 11.17 17.34 -28.59
N SER A 518 11.64 16.20 -29.12
CA SER A 518 12.72 16.17 -30.11
C SER A 518 12.32 16.90 -31.40
N PHE A 519 11.08 16.71 -31.87
CA PHE A 519 10.53 17.35 -33.06
C PHE A 519 10.36 18.87 -32.88
N LEU A 520 9.66 19.31 -31.82
CA LEU A 520 9.44 20.74 -31.56
C LEU A 520 10.75 21.47 -31.29
N PHE A 521 11.70 20.82 -30.63
CA PHE A 521 13.02 21.39 -30.41
C PHE A 521 13.76 21.57 -31.74
N SER A 522 13.80 20.54 -32.59
CA SER A 522 14.42 20.63 -33.92
C SER A 522 13.74 21.68 -34.82
N LEU A 523 12.41 21.82 -34.72
CA LEU A 523 11.65 22.84 -35.44
C LEU A 523 12.04 24.27 -35.00
N ILE A 524 12.21 24.49 -33.69
CA ILE A 524 12.66 25.80 -33.18
C ILE A 524 14.07 26.11 -33.67
N PHE A 525 14.99 25.15 -33.65
CA PHE A 525 16.36 25.37 -34.13
C PHE A 525 16.43 25.59 -35.64
N TRP A 526 15.64 24.84 -36.39
CA TRP A 526 15.47 25.06 -37.82
C TRP A 526 14.95 26.47 -38.10
N TYR A 527 13.92 26.92 -37.35
CA TYR A 527 13.39 28.28 -37.45
C TYR A 527 14.42 29.35 -37.05
N GLU A 528 15.16 29.10 -35.96
CA GLU A 528 16.20 29.99 -35.42
C GLU A 528 17.30 30.26 -36.44
N GLU A 529 17.78 29.20 -37.10
CA GLU A 529 18.89 29.28 -38.06
C GLU A 529 18.44 29.71 -39.45
N PHE A 530 17.23 29.34 -39.85
CA PHE A 530 16.70 29.69 -41.16
C PHE A 530 16.39 31.19 -41.29
N PHE A 531 15.77 31.76 -40.27
CA PHE A 531 15.37 33.17 -40.26
C PHE A 531 16.40 34.10 -39.59
N ASP A 532 17.53 33.55 -39.13
CA ASP A 532 18.49 34.26 -38.28
C ASP A 532 17.76 35.06 -37.17
N ILE A 533 16.79 34.42 -36.51
CA ILE A 533 15.83 35.05 -35.56
C ILE A 533 16.55 35.84 -34.44
N LYS A 534 17.80 35.46 -34.17
CA LYS A 534 18.72 36.09 -33.23
C LYS A 534 18.98 37.57 -33.55
N ASP A 535 18.87 37.95 -34.80
CA ASP A 535 19.19 39.30 -35.26
C ASP A 535 17.92 40.10 -35.62
N VAL A 536 16.76 39.45 -35.69
CA VAL A 536 15.47 40.07 -36.04
C VAL A 536 14.49 40.01 -34.86
N PRO A 537 14.28 41.12 -34.12
CA PRO A 537 13.45 41.14 -32.91
C PRO A 537 11.99 40.73 -33.13
N TYR A 538 11.36 41.20 -34.22
CA TYR A 538 9.97 40.90 -34.54
C TYR A 538 9.70 39.39 -34.68
N LEU A 539 10.62 38.65 -35.32
CA LEU A 539 10.48 37.20 -35.49
C LEU A 539 10.63 36.46 -34.15
N THR A 540 11.50 36.95 -33.26
CA THR A 540 11.55 36.47 -31.85
C THR A 540 10.21 36.68 -31.16
N GLY A 541 9.59 37.86 -31.33
CA GLY A 541 8.26 38.16 -30.80
C GLY A 541 7.18 37.19 -31.31
N LEU A 542 7.17 36.91 -32.62
CA LEU A 542 6.22 35.97 -33.24
C LEU A 542 6.37 34.55 -32.69
N LEU A 543 7.60 34.06 -32.52
CA LEU A 543 7.87 32.75 -31.93
C LEU A 543 7.35 32.67 -30.48
N LEU A 544 7.63 33.70 -29.67
CA LEU A 544 7.18 33.76 -28.28
C LEU A 544 5.65 33.84 -28.16
N LEU A 545 4.97 34.54 -29.08
CA LEU A 545 3.51 34.55 -29.17
C LEU A 545 2.96 33.19 -29.58
N ALA A 546 3.56 32.50 -30.55
CA ALA A 546 3.14 31.18 -30.98
C ALA A 546 3.23 30.16 -29.82
N ILE A 547 4.33 30.18 -29.06
CA ILE A 547 4.50 29.34 -27.87
C ILE A 547 3.47 29.70 -26.79
N SER A 548 3.19 30.99 -26.59
CA SER A 548 2.18 31.46 -25.63
C SER A 548 0.78 30.98 -26.02
N ALA A 549 0.41 31.10 -27.29
CA ALA A 549 -0.86 30.63 -27.82
C ALA A 549 -1.02 29.12 -27.64
N ALA A 550 0.03 28.33 -27.92
CA ALA A 550 0.01 26.89 -27.70
C ALA A 550 -0.15 26.51 -26.21
N ALA A 551 0.52 27.23 -25.31
CA ALA A 551 0.38 27.03 -23.87
C ALA A 551 -1.04 27.38 -23.37
N ILE A 552 -1.62 28.48 -23.86
CA ILE A 552 -3.01 28.89 -23.56
C ILE A 552 -4.00 27.85 -24.09
N ALA A 553 -3.86 27.43 -25.35
CA ALA A 553 -4.72 26.41 -25.96
C ALA A 553 -4.70 25.10 -25.18
N CYS A 554 -3.51 24.64 -24.75
CA CYS A 554 -3.40 23.47 -23.89
C CYS A 554 -4.09 23.66 -22.53
N GLY A 555 -3.98 24.86 -21.94
CA GLY A 555 -4.67 25.21 -20.70
C GLY A 555 -6.19 25.17 -20.84
N LEU A 556 -6.74 25.71 -21.93
CA LEU A 556 -8.19 25.70 -22.20
C LEU A 556 -8.70 24.26 -22.43
N LEU A 557 -7.96 23.44 -23.18
CA LEU A 557 -8.42 22.13 -23.62
C LEU A 557 -8.28 21.03 -22.55
N PHE A 558 -7.16 21.00 -21.83
CA PHE A 558 -6.78 19.86 -20.98
C PHE A 558 -6.64 20.25 -19.51
N ARG A 559 -6.87 19.27 -18.62
CA ARG A 559 -6.65 19.44 -17.17
C ARG A 559 -5.15 19.43 -16.85
N GLY A 560 -4.71 20.34 -15.99
CA GLY A 560 -3.30 20.46 -15.59
C GLY A 560 -2.42 21.05 -16.70
N GLN A 561 -1.11 21.12 -16.49
CA GLN A 561 -0.19 21.83 -17.39
C GLN A 561 0.45 20.89 -18.40
N ILE A 562 -0.37 20.38 -19.32
CA ILE A 562 0.01 19.42 -20.37
C ILE A 562 1.11 19.98 -21.27
N TRP A 563 1.08 21.27 -21.61
CA TRP A 563 2.16 21.93 -22.34
C TRP A 563 3.51 21.74 -21.63
N CYS A 564 3.57 22.01 -20.32
CA CYS A 564 4.80 21.91 -19.53
C CYS A 564 5.26 20.45 -19.31
N ARG A 565 4.34 19.49 -19.39
CA ARG A 565 4.60 18.06 -19.15
C ARG A 565 4.99 17.29 -20.41
N TYR A 566 4.38 17.58 -21.56
CA TYR A 566 4.50 16.74 -22.75
C TYR A 566 4.90 17.46 -24.05
N LEU A 567 4.86 18.80 -24.11
CA LEU A 567 5.10 19.53 -25.36
C LEU A 567 6.24 20.55 -25.28
N CYS A 568 6.48 21.18 -24.13
CA CYS A 568 7.45 22.26 -24.00
C CYS A 568 8.91 21.77 -24.21
N PRO A 569 9.58 22.18 -25.30
CA PRO A 569 10.92 21.70 -25.63
C PRO A 569 11.97 22.17 -24.61
N LEU A 570 11.89 23.43 -24.15
CA LEU A 570 12.73 23.96 -23.06
C LEU A 570 12.48 23.23 -21.73
N GLY A 571 11.21 22.89 -21.45
CA GLY A 571 10.82 22.15 -20.27
C GLY A 571 11.45 20.75 -20.21
N ALA A 572 11.64 20.11 -21.36
CA ALA A 572 12.30 18.80 -21.50
C ALA A 572 13.79 18.87 -21.13
N ILE A 573 14.52 19.89 -21.61
CA ILE A 573 15.92 20.12 -21.21
C ILE A 573 16.01 20.35 -19.70
N PHE A 574 15.18 21.24 -19.16
CA PHE A 574 15.20 21.49 -17.71
C PHE A 574 14.85 20.25 -16.90
N ALA A 575 13.98 19.38 -17.42
CA ALA A 575 13.70 18.09 -16.80
C ALA A 575 14.97 17.23 -16.73
N VAL A 576 15.68 17.06 -17.83
CA VAL A 576 16.92 16.26 -17.88
C VAL A 576 17.99 16.84 -16.96
N CYS A 577 18.28 18.15 -17.07
CA CYS A 577 19.28 18.82 -16.24
C CYS A 577 18.91 18.82 -14.74
N SER A 578 17.61 18.84 -14.39
CA SER A 578 17.18 18.84 -12.99
C SER A 578 17.55 17.56 -12.22
N THR A 579 17.89 16.47 -12.91
CA THR A 579 18.38 15.24 -12.26
C THR A 579 19.73 15.42 -11.58
N LEU A 580 20.52 16.41 -12.02
CA LEU A 580 21.80 16.76 -11.41
C LEU A 580 21.66 17.61 -10.15
N SER A 581 20.47 18.17 -9.89
CA SER A 581 20.30 19.15 -8.84
C SER A 581 20.47 18.62 -7.41
N PRO A 582 21.00 19.45 -6.50
CA PRO A 582 21.16 19.11 -5.09
C PRO A 582 19.86 19.23 -4.30
N VAL A 583 18.76 19.67 -4.91
CA VAL A 583 17.46 19.84 -4.25
C VAL A 583 16.42 18.89 -4.81
N GLU A 584 15.56 18.37 -3.95
CA GLU A 584 14.42 17.55 -4.36
C GLU A 584 13.22 17.76 -3.45
N LEU A 585 12.03 17.45 -3.97
CA LEU A 585 10.80 17.42 -3.19
C LEU A 585 10.26 16.00 -3.18
N ARG A 586 10.07 15.42 -1.99
CA ARG A 586 9.59 14.04 -1.78
C ARG A 586 8.63 13.97 -0.61
N ALA A 587 7.70 13.03 -0.61
CA ALA A 587 6.78 12.83 0.51
C ALA A 587 7.33 11.82 1.54
N LYS A 588 6.93 12.00 2.81
CA LYS A 588 6.98 10.98 3.86
C LYS A 588 5.92 9.94 3.51
N THR A 589 6.37 8.88 2.88
CA THR A 589 5.51 7.83 2.33
C THR A 589 4.65 7.17 3.38
N ASP A 590 5.19 6.95 4.57
CA ASP A 590 4.48 6.27 5.65
C ASP A 590 3.27 7.09 6.12
N ILE A 591 3.42 8.42 6.20
CA ILE A 591 2.31 9.34 6.49
C ILE A 591 1.32 9.38 5.32
N CYS A 592 1.84 9.47 4.09
CA CYS A 592 1.00 9.50 2.89
C CYS A 592 0.18 8.22 2.68
N GLN A 593 0.65 7.06 3.09
CA GLN A 593 -0.07 5.81 2.91
C GLN A 593 -1.02 5.53 4.07
N ASN A 594 -0.59 5.83 5.31
CA ASN A 594 -1.34 5.42 6.50
C ASN A 594 -2.33 6.49 6.99
N GLN A 595 -2.08 7.78 6.72
CA GLN A 595 -2.85 8.90 7.29
C GLN A 595 -3.54 9.78 6.23
N CYS A 596 -3.18 9.69 4.95
CA CYS A 596 -3.74 10.58 3.92
C CYS A 596 -5.03 10.01 3.33
N GLN A 597 -6.15 10.70 3.57
CA GLN A 597 -7.46 10.31 3.05
C GLN A 597 -8.00 11.27 1.98
N THR A 598 -7.55 12.53 1.94
CA THR A 598 -8.15 13.56 1.07
C THR A 598 -7.46 13.69 -0.29
N PHE A 599 -6.15 13.40 -0.36
CA PHE A 599 -5.31 13.56 -1.54
C PHE A 599 -5.28 15.01 -2.08
N ASN A 600 -5.44 16.00 -1.19
CA ASN A 600 -5.50 17.42 -1.53
C ASN A 600 -4.23 17.95 -2.23
N CYS A 601 -3.07 17.34 -1.99
CA CYS A 601 -1.84 17.67 -2.71
C CYS A 601 -1.93 17.39 -4.23
N TYR A 602 -2.77 16.44 -4.64
CA TYR A 602 -3.03 16.10 -6.05
C TYR A 602 -4.27 16.82 -6.59
N LYS A 603 -5.41 16.75 -5.87
CA LYS A 603 -6.69 17.32 -6.32
C LYS A 603 -6.77 18.84 -6.19
N GLY A 604 -6.30 19.37 -5.06
CA GLY A 604 -6.62 20.72 -4.58
C GLY A 604 -7.91 20.73 -3.75
N ASP A 605 -7.91 21.48 -2.63
CA ASP A 605 -9.03 21.56 -1.68
C ASP A 605 -9.91 22.81 -1.94
N THR A 606 -9.26 23.97 -2.15
CA THR A 606 -9.87 25.28 -2.46
C THR A 606 -9.12 26.04 -3.57
N GLY A 607 -8.30 25.31 -4.34
CA GLY A 607 -7.46 25.85 -5.41
C GLY A 607 -7.02 24.76 -6.38
N THR A 608 -6.10 25.08 -7.30
CA THR A 608 -5.59 24.10 -8.26
C THR A 608 -4.60 23.15 -7.57
N GLY A 609 -4.84 21.84 -7.65
CA GLY A 609 -3.94 20.79 -7.14
C GLY A 609 -2.58 20.72 -7.86
N CYS A 610 -1.99 19.52 -7.95
CA CYS A 610 -0.69 19.37 -8.61
C CYS A 610 -0.80 19.70 -10.12
N PRO A 611 -0.14 20.76 -10.63
CA PRO A 611 -0.27 21.15 -12.03
C PRO A 611 0.37 20.14 -12.98
N MET A 612 1.29 19.32 -12.49
CA MET A 612 1.91 18.25 -13.26
C MET A 612 1.11 16.95 -13.20
N LEU A 613 -0.02 16.89 -12.48
CA LEU A 613 -0.80 15.68 -12.22
C LEU A 613 0.08 14.56 -11.66
N GLN A 614 0.80 14.88 -10.58
CA GLN A 614 1.68 13.96 -9.86
C GLN A 614 1.33 13.97 -8.38
N HIS A 615 1.03 12.80 -7.82
CA HIS A 615 0.83 12.66 -6.39
C HIS A 615 2.18 12.54 -5.69
N ALA A 616 2.35 13.24 -4.57
CA ALA A 616 3.68 13.41 -3.97
C ALA A 616 4.32 12.10 -3.48
N ALA A 617 3.53 11.10 -3.06
CA ALA A 617 4.04 9.79 -2.64
C ALA A 617 4.68 8.97 -3.78
N TYR A 618 4.32 9.26 -5.03
CA TYR A 618 4.80 8.56 -6.22
C TYR A 618 5.75 9.43 -7.06
N LEU A 619 6.11 10.61 -6.54
CA LEU A 619 7.04 11.49 -7.22
C LEU A 619 8.45 10.93 -7.11
N ASP A 620 8.91 10.33 -8.21
CA ASP A 620 10.19 9.61 -8.29
C ASP A 620 11.35 10.48 -8.75
N SER A 621 11.05 11.43 -9.62
CA SER A 621 12.03 12.18 -10.38
C SER A 621 11.73 13.68 -10.40
N ASN A 622 12.78 14.50 -10.35
CA ASN A 622 12.69 15.93 -10.62
C ASN A 622 12.27 16.20 -12.07
N MET A 623 12.43 15.24 -13.00
CA MET A 623 11.87 15.33 -14.35
C MET A 623 10.35 15.50 -14.32
N ASN A 624 9.66 14.94 -13.32
CA ASN A 624 8.20 14.95 -13.22
C ASN A 624 7.65 16.09 -12.35
N CYS A 625 8.52 16.86 -11.67
CA CYS A 625 8.13 17.92 -10.75
C CYS A 625 8.76 19.26 -11.13
N LYS A 626 7.91 20.25 -11.41
CA LYS A 626 8.36 21.64 -11.63
C LYS A 626 8.61 22.44 -10.35
N LEU A 627 8.60 21.80 -9.17
CA LEU A 627 8.80 22.44 -7.86
C LEU A 627 7.95 23.71 -7.63
N CYS A 628 6.64 23.60 -7.90
CA CYS A 628 5.70 24.70 -7.63
C CYS A 628 5.20 24.78 -6.19
N PHE A 629 5.57 23.81 -5.33
CA PHE A 629 5.22 23.72 -3.90
C PHE A 629 3.73 23.69 -3.53
N LYS A 630 2.80 23.64 -4.50
CA LYS A 630 1.36 23.43 -4.21
C LYS A 630 1.06 22.18 -3.39
N CYS A 631 1.86 21.13 -3.55
CA CYS A 631 1.74 19.93 -2.73
C CYS A 631 2.09 20.17 -1.26
N VAL A 632 3.02 21.09 -0.94
CA VAL A 632 3.31 21.53 0.44
C VAL A 632 2.11 22.30 1.00
N LEU A 633 1.60 23.26 0.21
CA LEU A 633 0.47 24.11 0.61
C LEU A 633 -0.84 23.35 0.86
N ASN A 634 -1.09 22.30 0.07
CA ASN A 634 -2.35 21.55 0.12
C ASN A 634 -2.26 20.25 0.94
N CYS A 635 -1.13 19.95 1.58
CA CYS A 635 -1.00 18.70 2.35
C CYS A 635 -1.59 18.89 3.76
N PRO A 636 -2.64 18.15 4.15
CA PRO A 636 -3.21 18.26 5.51
C PRO A 636 -2.28 17.70 6.60
N ASN A 637 -1.37 16.80 6.22
CA ASN A 637 -0.55 16.00 7.16
C ASN A 637 0.93 16.44 7.20
N ASP A 638 1.27 17.59 6.59
CA ASP A 638 2.65 18.10 6.44
C ASP A 638 3.67 17.01 6.05
N SER A 639 3.27 16.16 5.09
CA SER A 639 4.04 14.99 4.71
C SER A 639 5.14 15.31 3.71
N ILE A 640 5.16 16.51 3.13
CA ILE A 640 6.08 16.89 2.06
C ILE A 640 7.40 17.41 2.63
N LYS A 641 8.52 16.90 2.11
CA LYS A 641 9.87 17.38 2.41
C LYS A 641 10.47 18.04 1.19
N PHE A 642 11.12 19.19 1.39
CA PHE A 642 12.02 19.79 0.41
C PHE A 642 13.45 19.59 0.92
N SER A 643 14.19 18.64 0.33
CA SER A 643 15.41 18.13 0.92
C SER A 643 16.64 18.39 0.06
N LEU A 644 17.78 18.56 0.72
CA LEU A 644 19.09 18.50 0.08
C LEU A 644 19.51 17.05 -0.17
N ARG A 645 20.16 16.83 -1.32
CA ARG A 645 20.75 15.56 -1.73
C ARG A 645 22.10 15.80 -2.42
N PRO A 646 22.98 14.79 -2.44
CA PRO A 646 24.14 14.82 -3.32
C PRO A 646 23.72 15.05 -4.78
N PRO A 647 24.36 15.98 -5.51
CA PRO A 647 24.12 16.19 -6.94
C PRO A 647 24.13 14.87 -7.73
N GLY A 648 23.30 14.78 -8.76
CA GLY A 648 23.24 13.60 -9.66
C GLY A 648 22.71 12.30 -9.03
N ARG A 649 22.43 12.26 -7.71
CA ARG A 649 21.97 11.04 -7.02
C ARG A 649 20.73 10.41 -7.61
N GLU A 650 19.88 11.21 -8.23
CA GLU A 650 18.70 10.75 -8.93
C GLU A 650 19.05 9.76 -10.05
N ILE A 651 20.10 10.04 -10.82
CA ILE A 651 20.49 9.28 -12.03
C ILE A 651 20.66 7.79 -11.72
N TRP A 652 21.36 7.45 -10.63
CA TRP A 652 21.62 6.06 -10.26
C TRP A 652 20.57 5.46 -9.29
N ARG A 653 19.58 6.23 -8.83
CA ARG A 653 18.51 5.77 -7.94
C ARG A 653 17.11 5.74 -8.55
N LEU A 654 16.93 6.23 -9.78
CA LEU A 654 15.67 6.14 -10.51
C LEU A 654 15.13 4.70 -10.52
N SER A 655 13.94 4.53 -9.93
CA SER A 655 13.19 3.26 -9.91
C SER A 655 12.62 2.99 -11.30
N ASN A 656 11.98 4.00 -11.89
CA ASN A 656 11.34 3.90 -13.20
C ASN A 656 12.20 4.56 -14.28
N VAL A 657 12.66 3.75 -15.25
CA VAL A 657 13.37 4.25 -16.43
C VAL A 657 12.67 3.75 -17.67
N HIS A 658 12.25 4.67 -18.53
CA HIS A 658 11.54 4.37 -19.78
C HIS A 658 12.44 4.67 -20.98
N GLY A 659 12.25 3.94 -22.08
CA GLY A 659 13.04 4.10 -23.31
C GLY A 659 13.03 5.54 -23.87
N GLY A 660 11.93 6.27 -23.70
CA GLY A 660 11.82 7.66 -24.11
C GLY A 660 12.79 8.61 -23.42
N MET A 661 13.16 8.35 -22.15
CA MET A 661 14.14 9.17 -21.43
C MET A 661 15.54 9.01 -22.02
N ALA A 662 15.94 7.77 -22.33
CA ALA A 662 17.21 7.48 -23.00
C ALA A 662 17.28 8.12 -24.39
N ALA A 663 16.19 8.03 -25.16
CA ALA A 663 16.08 8.68 -26.47
C ALA A 663 16.25 10.21 -26.36
N LEU A 664 15.62 10.84 -25.36
CA LEU A 664 15.74 12.28 -25.14
C LEU A 664 17.18 12.70 -24.76
N VAL A 665 17.85 11.94 -23.88
CA VAL A 665 19.25 12.21 -23.51
C VAL A 665 20.17 12.06 -24.73
N LEU A 666 19.99 11.00 -25.51
CA LEU A 666 20.77 10.75 -26.72
C LEU A 666 20.54 11.84 -27.78
N PHE A 667 19.29 12.24 -28.01
CA PHE A 667 18.96 13.37 -28.88
C PHE A 667 19.69 14.64 -28.42
N PHE A 668 19.61 14.97 -27.13
CA PHE A 668 20.24 16.17 -26.59
C PHE A 668 21.76 16.15 -26.72
N GLY A 669 22.40 14.98 -26.53
CA GLY A 669 23.84 14.81 -26.75
C GLY A 669 24.25 14.95 -28.22
N LEU A 670 23.52 14.30 -29.12
CA LEU A 670 23.81 14.31 -30.56
C LEU A 670 23.56 15.68 -31.20
N MET A 671 22.63 16.46 -30.66
CA MET A 671 22.27 17.78 -31.17
C MET A 671 23.40 18.81 -31.06
N LEU A 672 24.46 18.55 -30.29
CA LEU A 672 25.63 19.44 -30.26
C LEU A 672 26.47 19.36 -31.53
N LEU A 673 26.59 18.20 -32.17
CA LEU A 673 27.30 18.06 -33.44
C LEU A 673 26.76 19.04 -34.50
N PRO A 674 25.44 19.08 -34.76
CA PRO A 674 24.90 20.00 -35.73
C PRO A 674 25.04 21.46 -35.35
N LEU A 675 25.06 21.78 -34.07
CA LEU A 675 25.28 23.17 -33.66
C LEU A 675 26.71 23.65 -33.89
N CYS A 676 27.70 22.77 -33.71
CA CYS A 676 29.11 23.15 -33.87
C CYS A 676 29.54 23.17 -35.34
N LEU A 677 29.04 22.24 -36.17
CA LEU A 677 29.45 22.11 -37.58
C LEU A 677 28.79 23.15 -38.51
N LEU A 678 27.60 23.64 -38.14
CA LEU A 678 26.78 24.46 -39.03
C LEU A 678 27.40 25.82 -39.40
N PRO A 679 28.12 26.56 -38.53
CA PRO A 679 28.80 27.79 -38.89
C PRO A 679 29.88 27.60 -39.98
N GLU A 680 30.71 26.57 -39.87
CA GLU A 680 31.75 26.26 -40.88
C GLU A 680 31.13 25.93 -42.23
N ILE A 681 30.05 25.14 -42.21
CA ILE A 681 29.32 24.76 -43.41
C ILE A 681 28.63 25.98 -44.05
N LYS A 682 28.02 26.86 -43.26
CA LYS A 682 27.38 28.11 -43.74
C LYS A 682 28.36 29.04 -44.45
N ASN A 683 29.63 29.05 -44.03
CA ASN A 683 30.68 29.84 -44.67
C ASN A 683 31.18 29.21 -45.99
N THR A 684 30.97 27.91 -46.18
CA THR A 684 31.49 27.15 -47.34
C THR A 684 30.50 27.11 -48.52
N TYR A 685 29.19 27.24 -48.28
CA TYR A 685 28.16 27.08 -49.33
C TYR A 685 27.46 28.39 -49.75
N PRO A 686 27.03 28.51 -51.04
CA PRO A 686 26.31 29.68 -51.54
C PRO A 686 24.94 29.91 -50.88
N GLN A 687 24.47 31.17 -50.89
CA GLN A 687 23.26 31.62 -50.20
C GLN A 687 21.95 30.90 -50.60
N HIS A 688 21.86 30.38 -51.82
CA HIS A 688 20.70 29.62 -52.33
C HIS A 688 20.68 28.15 -51.86
N TRP A 689 21.83 27.58 -51.45
CA TRP A 689 21.91 26.23 -50.88
C TRP A 689 21.44 26.19 -49.42
N LYS A 690 21.29 27.34 -48.75
CA LYS A 690 20.84 27.43 -47.35
C LYS A 690 19.51 26.70 -47.09
N TRP A 691 18.56 26.77 -48.03
CA TRP A 691 17.25 26.12 -47.91
C TRP A 691 17.33 24.59 -47.95
N VAL A 692 17.93 24.07 -49.02
CA VAL A 692 18.03 22.61 -49.26
C VAL A 692 18.93 21.98 -48.20
N PHE A 693 20.02 22.65 -47.84
CA PHE A 693 20.95 22.19 -46.83
C PHE A 693 20.32 22.14 -45.44
N ASN A 694 19.72 23.23 -44.94
CA ASN A 694 19.13 23.23 -43.59
C ASN A 694 17.99 22.20 -43.47
N LEU A 695 17.13 22.06 -44.48
CA LEU A 695 16.04 21.09 -44.45
C LEU A 695 16.56 19.64 -44.52
N SER A 696 17.50 19.33 -45.42
CA SER A 696 18.10 18.00 -45.54
C SER A 696 18.91 17.61 -44.31
N TYR A 697 19.58 18.59 -43.70
CA TYR A 697 20.42 18.38 -42.52
C TYR A 697 19.62 17.99 -41.27
N TRP A 698 18.58 18.76 -40.95
CA TRP A 698 17.73 18.48 -39.77
C TRP A 698 16.84 17.26 -39.99
N THR A 699 16.42 16.98 -41.23
CA THR A 699 15.68 15.74 -41.54
C THR A 699 16.57 14.50 -41.43
N LEU A 700 17.81 14.54 -41.92
CA LEU A 700 18.77 13.46 -41.74
C LEU A 700 19.08 13.22 -40.26
N PHE A 701 19.23 14.28 -39.46
CA PHE A 701 19.46 14.18 -38.03
C PHE A 701 18.29 13.50 -37.30
N LEU A 702 17.05 13.91 -37.61
CA LEU A 702 15.84 13.29 -37.04
C LEU A 702 15.68 11.83 -37.46
N LEU A 703 15.99 11.49 -38.72
CA LEU A 703 15.96 10.11 -39.22
C LEU A 703 17.04 9.25 -38.57
N LEU A 704 18.27 9.76 -38.38
CA LEU A 704 19.34 9.06 -37.71
C LEU A 704 19.00 8.79 -36.24
N ALA A 705 18.46 9.80 -35.54
CA ALA A 705 18.00 9.65 -34.16
C ALA A 705 16.87 8.61 -34.04
N ALA A 706 15.88 8.66 -34.95
CA ALA A 706 14.80 7.69 -35.00
C ALA A 706 15.29 6.27 -35.31
N PHE A 707 16.24 6.13 -36.23
CA PHE A 707 16.87 4.86 -36.59
C PHE A 707 17.64 4.24 -35.42
N VAL A 708 18.43 5.04 -34.69
CA VAL A 708 19.16 4.60 -33.49
C VAL A 708 18.18 4.09 -32.42
N VAL A 709 17.09 4.83 -32.16
CA VAL A 709 16.05 4.42 -31.20
C VAL A 709 15.35 3.13 -31.64
N PHE A 710 14.99 3.01 -32.92
CA PHE A 710 14.37 1.80 -33.48
C PHE A 710 15.28 0.57 -33.39
N PHE A 711 16.55 0.75 -33.73
CA PHE A 711 17.55 -0.32 -33.71
C PHE A 711 17.86 -0.79 -32.29
N LEU A 712 18.01 0.15 -31.35
CA LEU A 712 18.17 -0.15 -29.92
C LEU A 712 16.92 -0.84 -29.35
N LYS A 713 15.71 -0.44 -29.75
CA LYS A 713 14.48 -1.13 -29.35
C LYS A 713 14.46 -2.59 -29.79
N LYS A 714 14.97 -2.92 -31.00
CA LYS A 714 14.94 -4.30 -31.53
C LYS A 714 16.07 -5.19 -30.98
N ARG A 715 17.28 -4.66 -30.77
CA ARG A 715 18.44 -5.43 -30.26
C ARG A 715 18.53 -5.54 -28.73
N VAL A 716 17.89 -4.65 -27.98
CA VAL A 716 18.08 -4.53 -26.51
C VAL A 716 16.90 -5.10 -25.70
N MET A 717 15.85 -5.66 -26.33
CA MET A 717 14.73 -6.38 -25.67
C MET A 717 15.13 -7.73 -25.03
N ALA A 718 16.42 -7.98 -24.83
CA ALA A 718 16.92 -9.07 -24.00
C ALA A 718 16.87 -8.67 -22.50
N LYS A 719 16.97 -9.67 -21.60
CA LYS A 719 16.87 -9.60 -20.10
C LYS A 719 17.57 -8.42 -19.38
N ASN A 720 18.38 -7.61 -20.06
CA ASN A 720 19.17 -6.51 -19.53
C ASN A 720 18.71 -5.09 -19.97
N PHE A 721 17.57 -4.93 -20.67
CA PHE A 721 17.11 -3.63 -21.23
C PHE A 721 17.17 -2.45 -20.24
N VAL A 722 16.70 -2.66 -19.00
CA VAL A 722 16.68 -1.62 -17.96
C VAL A 722 18.09 -1.16 -17.58
N SER A 723 19.08 -2.06 -17.61
CA SER A 723 20.49 -1.74 -17.31
C SER A 723 21.08 -0.78 -18.36
N TYR A 724 20.79 -1.01 -19.65
CA TYR A 724 21.23 -0.12 -20.73
C TYR A 724 20.59 1.26 -20.63
N LEU A 725 19.28 1.31 -20.34
CA LEU A 725 18.59 2.57 -20.16
C LEU A 725 19.18 3.38 -19.00
N ARG A 726 19.48 2.75 -17.85
CA ARG A 726 20.14 3.43 -16.73
C ARG A 726 21.50 3.99 -17.10
N MET A 727 22.30 3.27 -17.90
CA MET A 727 23.61 3.73 -18.33
C MET A 727 23.54 4.96 -19.24
N SER A 728 22.54 5.07 -20.12
CA SER A 728 22.36 6.28 -20.94
C SER A 728 22.15 7.54 -20.10
N LEU A 729 21.48 7.44 -18.95
CA LEU A 729 21.27 8.59 -18.05
C LEU A 729 22.57 9.05 -17.37
N ALA A 730 23.59 8.19 -17.28
CA ALA A 730 24.89 8.55 -16.72
C ALA A 730 25.64 9.60 -17.56
N PHE A 731 25.26 9.78 -18.82
CA PHE A 731 25.85 10.78 -19.72
C PHE A 731 25.28 12.18 -19.53
N ILE A 732 24.22 12.35 -18.71
CA ILE A 732 23.60 13.66 -18.47
C ILE A 732 24.62 14.71 -17.99
N PRO A 733 25.50 14.47 -16.99
CA PRO A 733 26.52 15.43 -16.58
C PRO A 733 27.41 15.91 -17.73
N LEU A 734 27.97 14.97 -18.51
CA LEU A 734 28.84 15.29 -19.64
C LEU A 734 28.09 16.08 -20.72
N ILE A 735 26.90 15.62 -21.12
CA ILE A 735 26.09 16.32 -22.13
C ILE A 735 25.73 17.72 -21.66
N THR A 736 25.27 17.89 -20.41
CA THR A 736 24.94 19.22 -19.87
C THR A 736 26.18 20.12 -19.80
N GLY A 737 27.34 19.57 -19.41
CA GLY A 737 28.62 20.28 -19.42
C GLY A 737 29.03 20.73 -20.83
N SER A 738 28.83 19.88 -21.83
CA SER A 738 29.06 20.21 -23.25
C SER A 738 28.16 21.33 -23.74
N HIS A 739 26.87 21.31 -23.39
CA HIS A 739 25.93 22.39 -23.74
C HIS A 739 26.28 23.71 -23.08
N ILE A 740 26.67 23.71 -21.80
CA ILE A 740 27.12 24.93 -21.12
C ILE A 740 28.38 25.48 -21.80
N SER A 741 29.32 24.60 -22.14
CA SER A 741 30.57 24.98 -22.79
C SER A 741 30.32 25.60 -24.17
N TYR A 742 29.48 24.97 -25.00
CA TYR A 742 29.07 25.53 -26.29
C TYR A 742 28.46 26.93 -26.16
N GLN A 743 27.56 27.14 -25.19
CA GLN A 743 26.91 28.45 -24.99
C GLN A 743 27.89 29.52 -24.49
N LEU A 744 28.85 29.15 -23.63
CA LEU A 744 29.89 30.07 -23.16
C LEU A 744 30.80 30.54 -24.30
N GLY A 745 31.18 29.64 -25.21
CA GLY A 745 32.04 29.97 -26.35
C GLY A 745 31.35 30.80 -27.42
N THR A 746 30.18 30.34 -27.87
CA THR A 746 29.49 30.96 -29.01
C THR A 746 28.67 32.19 -28.65
N LYS A 747 28.07 32.23 -27.46
CA LYS A 747 27.09 33.28 -27.10
C LYS A 747 27.58 34.27 -26.05
N PHE A 748 28.39 33.84 -25.09
CA PHE A 748 28.83 34.70 -23.98
C PHE A 748 30.07 35.53 -24.33
N SER A 749 31.02 34.98 -25.10
CA SER A 749 32.23 35.70 -25.56
C SER A 749 31.91 37.01 -26.33
N PRO A 750 30.93 37.05 -27.27
CA PRO A 750 30.56 38.30 -27.96
C PRO A 750 29.80 39.31 -27.09
N LEU A 751 29.21 38.89 -25.94
CA LEU A 751 28.45 39.76 -25.03
C LEU A 751 29.34 40.84 -24.40
N LYS A 752 30.64 40.54 -24.24
CA LYS A 752 31.67 41.50 -23.79
C LYS A 752 31.66 42.77 -24.63
N ASN A 753 31.65 42.64 -25.95
CA ASN A 753 31.70 43.78 -26.87
C ASN A 753 30.46 44.67 -26.75
N TYR A 754 29.32 44.08 -26.41
CA TYR A 754 28.05 44.78 -26.25
C TYR A 754 27.92 45.49 -24.88
N LEU A 755 28.37 44.84 -23.79
CA LEU A 755 28.38 45.44 -22.44
C LEU A 755 29.38 46.61 -22.32
N VAL A 756 30.49 46.55 -23.04
CA VAL A 756 31.46 47.65 -23.15
C VAL A 756 30.85 48.85 -23.90
N GLN A 757 30.00 48.63 -24.90
CA GLN A 757 29.26 49.70 -25.58
C GLN A 757 28.17 50.34 -24.70
N LEU A 758 27.48 49.55 -23.87
CA LEU A 758 26.34 50.02 -23.05
C LEU A 758 26.71 50.78 -21.79
N SER A 759 27.88 50.49 -21.20
CA SER A 759 28.17 50.94 -19.83
C SER A 759 29.01 52.20 -19.72
N SER A 760 29.60 52.72 -20.81
CA SER A 760 30.61 53.82 -20.79
C SER A 760 31.78 53.60 -19.83
N LEU A 761 31.81 52.45 -19.14
CA LEU A 761 32.74 52.08 -18.10
C LEU A 761 33.89 51.34 -18.79
N LYS A 762 35.08 51.93 -18.74
CA LYS A 762 36.34 51.21 -19.00
C LYS A 762 36.55 50.16 -17.90
N THR A 763 35.78 49.09 -17.90
CA THR A 763 35.96 47.99 -16.94
C THR A 763 36.39 46.72 -17.66
N SER A 764 37.71 46.54 -17.69
CA SER A 764 38.38 45.25 -17.87
C SER A 764 38.08 44.34 -16.68
N SER A 765 36.84 43.84 -16.59
CA SER A 765 36.52 42.79 -15.63
C SER A 765 37.19 41.47 -16.10
N PRO A 766 38.06 40.85 -15.27
CA PRO A 766 38.83 39.66 -15.67
C PRO A 766 37.95 38.45 -16.01
N LEU A 767 36.73 38.39 -15.44
CA LEU A 767 35.72 37.35 -15.68
C LEU A 767 35.15 37.33 -17.11
N LEU A 768 35.23 38.45 -17.85
CA LEU A 768 34.72 38.59 -19.22
C LEU A 768 35.84 38.55 -20.28
N THR A 769 37.01 38.01 -19.93
CA THR A 769 38.08 37.77 -20.91
C THR A 769 37.79 36.51 -21.72
N THR A 770 38.20 36.50 -22.99
CA THR A 770 38.08 35.34 -23.89
C THR A 770 38.82 34.13 -23.31
N THR A 771 39.98 34.35 -22.70
CA THR A 771 40.75 33.34 -21.96
C THR A 771 39.98 32.75 -20.78
N ALA A 772 39.30 33.57 -19.96
CA ALA A 772 38.43 33.07 -18.89
C ALA A 772 37.25 32.25 -19.42
N CYS A 773 36.69 32.62 -20.57
CA CYS A 773 35.62 31.84 -21.21
C CYS A 773 36.10 30.45 -21.67
N TYR A 774 37.26 30.36 -22.33
CA TYR A 774 37.83 29.07 -22.72
C TYR A 774 38.22 28.21 -21.51
N PHE A 775 38.75 28.82 -20.45
CA PHE A 775 39.03 28.14 -19.19
C PHE A 775 37.75 27.55 -18.60
N LEU A 776 36.67 28.33 -18.50
CA LEU A 776 35.38 27.87 -17.99
C LEU A 776 34.77 26.75 -18.85
N GLN A 777 34.89 26.83 -20.18
CA GLN A 777 34.45 25.76 -21.09
C GLN A 777 35.17 24.44 -20.79
N ALA A 778 36.49 24.47 -20.72
CA ALA A 778 37.28 23.27 -20.39
C ALA A 778 36.89 22.73 -19.01
N HIS A 779 36.66 23.60 -18.02
CA HIS A 779 36.24 23.19 -16.67
C HIS A 779 34.88 22.49 -16.68
N PHE A 780 33.87 23.04 -17.34
CA PHE A 780 32.55 22.39 -17.41
C PHE A 780 32.58 21.06 -18.15
N MET A 781 33.40 20.94 -19.21
CA MET A 781 33.62 19.67 -19.91
C MET A 781 34.30 18.62 -19.02
N VAL A 782 35.40 18.99 -18.34
CA VAL A 782 36.13 18.07 -17.45
C VAL A 782 35.28 17.66 -16.26
N ILE A 783 34.60 18.60 -15.60
CA ILE A 783 33.66 18.30 -14.50
C ILE A 783 32.55 17.37 -14.99
N GLY A 784 32.00 17.63 -16.19
CA GLY A 784 30.99 16.78 -16.83
C GLY A 784 31.48 15.34 -17.02
N LEU A 785 32.70 15.17 -17.55
CA LEU A 785 33.31 13.84 -17.75
C LEU A 785 33.52 13.11 -16.42
N LEU A 786 34.22 13.73 -15.47
CA LEU A 786 34.50 13.14 -14.16
C LEU A 786 33.21 12.75 -13.43
N PHE A 787 32.17 13.58 -13.56
CA PHE A 787 30.90 13.30 -12.90
C PHE A 787 30.11 12.19 -13.62
N THR A 788 30.17 12.11 -14.95
CA THR A 788 29.64 10.98 -15.71
C THR A 788 30.33 9.67 -15.34
N GLU A 789 31.66 9.67 -15.21
CA GLU A 789 32.42 8.52 -14.71
C GLU A 789 31.97 8.11 -13.31
N TYR A 790 31.84 9.07 -12.39
CA TYR A 790 31.32 8.82 -11.04
C TYR A 790 29.92 8.20 -11.08
N CYS A 791 29.01 8.70 -11.91
CA CYS A 791 27.68 8.11 -12.09
C CYS A 791 27.75 6.66 -12.62
N LEU A 792 28.62 6.40 -13.61
CA LEU A 792 28.84 5.06 -14.15
C LEU A 792 29.35 4.10 -13.07
N THR A 793 30.27 4.52 -12.18
CA THR A 793 30.74 3.66 -11.08
C THR A 793 29.62 3.31 -10.09
N LYS A 794 28.65 4.20 -9.85
CA LYS A 794 27.49 3.92 -8.97
C LYS A 794 26.43 3.04 -9.63
N ILE A 795 26.34 3.05 -10.97
CA ILE A 795 25.40 2.22 -11.73
C ILE A 795 25.98 0.83 -12.00
N SER A 796 27.28 0.73 -12.23
CA SER A 796 28.02 -0.50 -12.58
C SER A 796 27.66 -1.74 -11.71
N PRO A 797 27.55 -1.66 -10.37
CA PRO A 797 27.15 -2.81 -9.54
C PRO A 797 25.76 -3.38 -9.87
N LYS A 798 24.86 -2.55 -10.42
CA LYS A 798 23.52 -2.96 -10.86
C LYS A 798 23.54 -3.60 -12.25
N VAL A 799 24.68 -3.55 -12.96
CA VAL A 799 24.88 -4.04 -14.32
C VAL A 799 25.92 -5.16 -14.28
N LYS A 800 25.46 -6.42 -14.32
CA LYS A 800 26.36 -7.59 -14.22
C LYS A 800 27.35 -7.75 -15.40
N ASN A 801 27.22 -6.96 -16.46
CA ASN A 801 28.03 -7.08 -17.68
C ASN A 801 29.24 -6.12 -17.66
N LYS A 802 30.44 -6.66 -17.42
CA LYS A 802 31.71 -5.89 -17.37
C LYS A 802 32.07 -5.20 -18.69
N TRP A 803 31.83 -5.85 -19.84
CA TRP A 803 32.07 -5.27 -21.15
C TRP A 803 31.25 -4.02 -21.40
N LEU A 804 30.00 -4.03 -20.94
CA LEU A 804 29.10 -2.90 -21.11
C LEU A 804 29.59 -1.66 -20.34
N ASN A 805 30.07 -1.88 -19.10
CA ASN A 805 30.63 -0.80 -18.28
C ASN A 805 31.88 -0.19 -18.93
N ALA A 806 32.78 -1.02 -19.48
CA ALA A 806 33.95 -0.54 -20.21
C ALA A 806 33.58 0.25 -21.47
N ALA A 807 32.65 -0.27 -22.29
CA ALA A 807 32.18 0.39 -23.50
C ALA A 807 31.57 1.78 -23.20
N ALA A 808 30.79 1.92 -22.13
CA ALA A 808 30.22 3.20 -21.73
C ALA A 808 31.27 4.24 -21.33
N PHE A 809 32.33 3.81 -20.65
CA PHE A 809 33.45 4.67 -20.30
C PHE A 809 34.19 5.20 -21.55
N PHE A 810 34.52 4.30 -22.49
CA PHE A 810 35.15 4.71 -23.76
C PHE A 810 34.23 5.60 -24.61
N LEU A 811 32.91 5.35 -24.60
CA LEU A 811 31.93 6.23 -25.25
C LEU A 811 31.93 7.64 -24.65
N ALA A 812 32.03 7.76 -23.31
CA ALA A 812 32.10 9.07 -22.65
C ALA A 812 33.37 9.83 -23.03
N LEU A 813 34.53 9.14 -23.05
CA LEU A 813 35.79 9.72 -23.50
C LEU A 813 35.75 10.13 -24.98
N GLY A 814 35.20 9.28 -25.85
CA GLY A 814 35.06 9.57 -27.28
C GLY A 814 34.15 10.78 -27.54
N TYR A 815 33.02 10.88 -26.82
CA TYR A 815 32.14 12.05 -26.90
C TYR A 815 32.84 13.31 -26.39
N PHE A 816 33.54 13.23 -25.26
CA PHE A 816 34.32 14.35 -24.72
C PHE A 816 35.36 14.85 -25.73
N ALA A 817 36.15 13.94 -26.31
CA ALA A 817 37.19 14.28 -27.28
C ALA A 817 36.59 14.91 -28.55
N LEU A 818 35.50 14.35 -29.07
CA LEU A 818 34.80 14.88 -30.24
C LEU A 818 34.27 16.29 -29.99
N VAL A 819 33.61 16.53 -28.87
CA VAL A 819 33.06 17.86 -28.55
C VAL A 819 34.16 18.87 -28.29
N MET A 820 35.25 18.49 -27.59
CA MET A 820 36.39 19.39 -27.41
C MET A 820 37.02 19.78 -28.75
N LEU A 821 37.15 18.84 -29.68
CA LEU A 821 37.67 19.11 -31.03
C LEU A 821 36.75 20.06 -31.81
N LEU A 822 35.44 19.97 -31.62
CA LEU A 822 34.46 20.85 -32.27
C LEU A 822 34.33 22.25 -31.63
N LEU A 823 34.81 22.42 -30.39
CA LEU A 823 34.76 23.70 -29.67
C LEU A 823 36.04 24.54 -29.82
N VAL A 824 37.15 23.90 -30.18
CA VAL A 824 38.45 24.51 -30.48
C VAL A 824 38.47 24.90 -31.96
#